data_AF-A0A6J6V0J6-F1
#
_entry.id   AF-A0A6J6V0J6-F1
#
_cell.length_a   1.000
_cell.length_b   1.000
_cell.length_c   1.000
_cell.angle_alpha   90.00
_cell.angle_beta   90.00
_cell.angle_gamma   90.00
#
_symmetry.space_group_name_H-M   'P 1'
#
loop_
_entity.id
_entity.type
_entity.pdbx_description
1 polymer ?
#
loop_
_entity_poly.entity_id
_entity_poly.type
_entity_poly.pdbx_seq_one_letter_code
_entity_poly.pdbx_strand_id
1 'polypeptide(L)'
;MSYLRHLVARGAQHRYGEKPVESNEDLSLRARAWRTIDHELEIIETLGFAGYFLVVWDIVRFCTEQGILCQGRGSAANSAVCFSLGITKADAVSLGLLFERFLSPERDGPPDIDIDIESGRREEVIQYVYARHGRHHAAQVANVITYRSRSAVRDMARALGHRPDQQDSWSKQVDAWGTVAITATQRDHDIPDLVLEMAAEVEHMPRHLGIHSGGMVMCDRPIIEVCPVEWGRMANRSVLQWDKDDCAAAGLVKFDLLGLGMLSALSNAVSLISEHRGYELDLATIPQEDDVYSMLCRADTVGVFQVESRAQMSTLPRLKPRRFYDLVVEIALIRPGPIQGGSVHPYIRRRNGLEPITYLHPLLENSLGKTLGVPLFQEQLMQMAIDVAGFTASEADQLRQAMGSKRSQARMERLKVRLYQGMAERGITDAIADEIFLKMAAFANYGFPESHSVSFAYLVYSSSYIKLHEPAVFCAALLNAQPMGFWSPHTLVRDARRHGVVVRTPDINASGHEATLEVCSESETGLAVRLGVGSVRGIGSELARDIASHRPYTSIEELVARVPALSRKQVEALATAGAFTDSFGDDRRHALWEAGAHGHGDVAHLQGIMGLNSRPTLPGMEPVEEAIADLWATGISPDGHPTIFLREQLAAKGVVTADGLPAVPHKDRVLVAGIVTHRQRPMSARGATFISLEDETGLINVVCSKGCWARYRSVARDASALLVRGRVESATGVINIVAEQLLPLFAPATIPSRDFR
;
A
#
# COMPACT_ATOMS: atom_id res chain seq x y z
N MET A 1 -32.37 17.58 -5.50
CA MET A 1 -31.46 18.39 -6.35
C MET A 1 -31.12 19.75 -5.74
N SER A 2 -32.11 20.56 -5.31
CA SER A 2 -31.90 21.89 -4.73
C SER A 2 -30.82 21.94 -3.63
N TYR A 3 -30.87 21.00 -2.68
CA TYR A 3 -29.89 20.93 -1.60
C TYR A 3 -28.45 20.63 -2.09
N LEU A 4 -28.31 19.74 -3.08
CA LEU A 4 -27.01 19.45 -3.70
C LEU A 4 -26.43 20.71 -4.35
N ARG A 5 -27.23 21.45 -5.13
CA ARG A 5 -26.79 22.70 -5.78
C ARG A 5 -26.30 23.72 -4.75
N HIS A 6 -27.00 23.86 -3.62
CA HIS A 6 -26.59 24.75 -2.54
C HIS A 6 -25.24 24.36 -1.93
N LEU A 7 -25.04 23.08 -1.60
CA LEU A 7 -23.77 22.59 -1.05
C LEU A 7 -22.60 22.75 -2.02
N VAL A 8 -22.82 22.42 -3.29
CA VAL A 8 -21.83 22.57 -4.36
C VAL A 8 -21.47 24.04 -4.54
N ALA A 9 -22.45 24.95 -4.58
CA ALA A 9 -22.19 26.38 -4.72
C ALA A 9 -21.33 26.92 -3.57
N ARG A 10 -21.64 26.53 -2.33
CA ARG A 10 -20.85 26.91 -1.14
C ARG A 10 -19.40 26.40 -1.22
N GLY A 11 -19.23 25.13 -1.58
CA GLY A 11 -17.91 24.51 -1.72
C GLY A 11 -17.10 25.08 -2.88
N ALA A 12 -17.74 25.33 -4.01
CA ALA A 12 -17.14 25.94 -5.19
C ALA A 12 -16.71 27.39 -4.91
N GLN A 13 -17.51 28.16 -4.19
CA GLN A 13 -17.14 29.52 -3.77
C GLN A 13 -15.88 29.52 -2.90
N HIS A 14 -15.75 28.56 -1.98
CA HIS A 14 -14.56 28.42 -1.15
C HIS A 14 -13.31 28.03 -1.96
N ARG A 15 -13.44 27.17 -2.99
CA ARG A 15 -12.29 26.64 -3.74
C ARG A 15 -11.91 27.45 -4.98
N TYR A 16 -12.88 28.02 -5.69
CA TYR A 16 -12.69 28.73 -6.95
C TYR A 16 -13.07 30.22 -6.89
N GLY A 17 -13.71 30.67 -5.80
CA GLY A 17 -14.27 32.02 -5.67
C GLY A 17 -15.71 32.14 -6.20
N GLU A 18 -16.26 33.35 -6.10
CA GLU A 18 -17.66 33.64 -6.47
C GLU A 18 -17.99 33.34 -7.94
N LYS A 19 -19.25 32.96 -8.20
CA LYS A 19 -19.74 32.69 -9.55
C LYS A 19 -19.69 33.99 -10.37
N PRO A 20 -19.08 34.00 -11.56
CA PRO A 20 -19.07 35.18 -12.43
C PRO A 20 -20.50 35.65 -12.74
N VAL A 21 -20.71 36.96 -12.75
CA VAL A 21 -22.04 37.58 -12.97
C VAL A 21 -22.35 37.67 -14.47
N GLU A 22 -21.34 37.81 -15.32
CA GLU A 22 -21.49 37.85 -16.78
C GLU A 22 -20.77 36.68 -17.48
N SER A 23 -21.37 36.11 -18.52
CA SER A 23 -20.83 34.98 -19.29
C SER A 23 -19.57 35.32 -20.11
N ASN A 24 -19.33 36.62 -20.35
CA ASN A 24 -18.17 37.14 -21.09
C ASN A 24 -16.98 37.51 -20.18
N GLU A 25 -17.11 37.36 -18.86
CA GLU A 25 -16.00 37.57 -17.93
C GLU A 25 -15.08 36.32 -17.90
N ASP A 26 -14.15 36.32 -18.86
CA ASP A 26 -12.79 35.79 -18.73
C ASP A 26 -12.56 34.28 -19.04
N LEU A 27 -11.39 34.00 -19.63
CA LEU A 27 -10.78 32.66 -19.79
C LEU A 27 -10.21 32.12 -18.47
N SER A 28 -10.47 32.81 -17.36
CA SER A 28 -10.03 32.45 -16.02
C SER A 28 -10.43 31.01 -15.64
N LEU A 29 -9.59 30.39 -14.82
CA LEU A 29 -9.87 29.08 -14.23
C LEU A 29 -11.22 29.07 -13.49
N ARG A 30 -11.57 30.17 -12.82
CA ARG A 30 -12.84 30.38 -12.11
C ARG A 30 -14.05 30.25 -13.04
N ALA A 31 -14.06 30.97 -14.17
CA ALA A 31 -15.18 30.93 -15.11
C ALA A 31 -15.32 29.56 -15.79
N ARG A 32 -14.20 28.87 -16.03
CA ARG A 32 -14.20 27.48 -16.49
C ARG A 32 -14.79 26.55 -15.45
N ALA A 33 -14.38 26.69 -14.18
CA ALA A 33 -14.85 25.82 -13.09
C ALA A 33 -16.37 25.89 -12.90
N TRP A 34 -16.94 27.10 -12.85
CA TRP A 34 -18.39 27.24 -12.69
C TRP A 34 -19.19 26.71 -13.89
N ARG A 35 -18.68 26.87 -15.13
CA ARG A 35 -19.29 26.25 -16.32
C ARG A 35 -19.26 24.72 -16.27
N THR A 36 -18.13 24.14 -15.87
CA THR A 36 -18.00 22.69 -15.67
C THR A 36 -18.96 22.21 -14.59
N ILE A 37 -19.03 22.90 -13.44
CA ILE A 37 -19.94 22.56 -12.35
C ILE A 37 -21.41 22.59 -12.80
N ASP A 38 -21.82 23.61 -13.57
CA ASP A 38 -23.20 23.71 -14.07
C ASP A 38 -23.55 22.52 -14.99
N HIS A 39 -22.64 22.16 -15.92
CA HIS A 39 -22.78 20.99 -16.81
C HIS A 39 -22.87 19.67 -16.03
N GLU A 40 -21.96 19.47 -15.06
CA GLU A 40 -21.98 18.27 -14.22
C GLU A 40 -23.30 18.15 -13.44
N LEU A 41 -23.79 19.25 -12.85
CA LEU A 41 -25.04 19.27 -12.11
C LEU A 41 -26.26 18.96 -12.99
N GLU A 42 -26.28 19.40 -14.25
CA GLU A 42 -27.33 19.09 -15.22
C GLU A 42 -27.36 17.59 -15.56
N ILE A 43 -26.20 16.98 -15.77
CA ILE A 43 -26.10 15.53 -16.00
C ILE A 43 -26.56 14.75 -14.75
N ILE A 44 -26.12 15.15 -13.56
CA ILE A 44 -26.51 14.52 -12.29
C ILE A 44 -28.02 14.60 -12.07
N GLU A 45 -28.63 15.74 -12.40
CA GLU A 45 -30.09 15.93 -12.30
C GLU A 45 -30.84 15.05 -13.29
N THR A 46 -30.40 15.03 -14.54
CA THR A 46 -30.99 14.22 -15.62
C THR A 46 -30.96 12.73 -15.29
N LEU A 47 -29.87 12.24 -14.70
CA LEU A 47 -29.71 10.84 -14.30
C LEU A 47 -30.33 10.52 -12.92
N GLY A 48 -30.84 11.52 -12.20
CA GLY A 48 -31.49 11.32 -10.90
C GLY A 48 -30.52 10.94 -9.76
N PHE A 49 -29.22 11.19 -9.90
CA PHE A 49 -28.20 10.76 -8.93
C PHE A 49 -27.93 11.74 -7.80
N ALA A 50 -28.75 12.78 -7.63
CA ALA A 50 -28.55 13.76 -6.56
C ALA A 50 -28.49 13.13 -5.15
N GLY A 51 -29.33 12.11 -4.88
CA GLY A 51 -29.32 11.40 -3.60
C GLY A 51 -28.01 10.64 -3.36
N TYR A 52 -27.46 10.02 -4.40
CA TYR A 52 -26.19 9.29 -4.34
C TYR A 52 -25.03 10.20 -3.91
N PHE A 53 -24.89 11.37 -4.54
CA PHE A 53 -23.86 12.35 -4.18
C PHE A 53 -24.03 12.88 -2.76
N LEU A 54 -25.27 13.07 -2.30
CA LEU A 54 -25.55 13.52 -0.94
C LEU A 54 -25.18 12.49 0.12
N VAL A 55 -25.37 11.19 -0.16
CA VAL A 55 -24.93 10.11 0.75
C VAL A 55 -23.40 10.09 0.87
N VAL A 56 -22.69 10.16 -0.26
CA VAL A 56 -21.21 10.22 -0.25
C VAL A 56 -20.71 11.48 0.46
N TRP A 57 -21.31 12.63 0.19
CA TRP A 57 -21.00 13.88 0.88
C TRP A 57 -21.23 13.77 2.39
N ASP A 58 -22.33 13.15 2.83
CA ASP A 58 -22.65 12.98 4.27
C ASP A 58 -21.59 12.13 4.98
N ILE A 59 -21.11 11.07 4.33
CA ILE A 59 -20.01 10.23 4.84
C ILE A 59 -18.70 11.03 4.96
N VAL A 60 -18.36 11.81 3.93
CA VAL A 60 -17.15 12.66 3.94
C VAL A 60 -17.27 13.79 4.98
N ARG A 61 -18.46 14.36 5.15
CA ARG A 61 -18.76 15.35 6.20
C ARG A 61 -18.51 14.75 7.59
N PHE A 62 -19.04 13.55 7.85
CA PHE A 62 -18.80 12.84 9.11
C PHE A 62 -17.31 12.61 9.34
N CYS A 63 -16.57 12.12 8.33
CA CYS A 63 -15.12 11.93 8.45
C CYS A 63 -14.41 13.24 8.83
N THR A 64 -14.76 14.34 8.17
CA THR A 64 -14.19 15.67 8.45
C THR A 64 -14.51 16.14 9.88
N GLU A 65 -15.75 15.98 10.34
CA GLU A 65 -16.20 16.36 11.69
C GLU A 65 -15.53 15.55 12.80
N GLN A 66 -15.16 14.29 12.51
CA GLN A 66 -14.46 13.40 13.45
C GLN A 66 -12.94 13.43 13.33
N GLY A 67 -12.39 14.30 12.47
CA GLY A 67 -10.95 14.36 12.21
C GLY A 67 -10.40 13.07 11.59
N ILE A 68 -11.19 12.35 10.79
CA ILE A 68 -10.79 11.17 10.04
C ILE A 68 -10.40 11.59 8.63
N LEU A 69 -9.15 11.38 8.25
CA LEU A 69 -8.69 11.59 6.89
C LEU A 69 -9.40 10.62 5.93
N CYS A 70 -9.98 11.19 4.88
CA CYS A 70 -10.58 10.44 3.79
C CYS A 70 -10.36 11.14 2.45
N GLN A 71 -10.38 10.35 1.38
CA GLN A 71 -10.22 10.83 0.01
C GLN A 71 -11.00 9.97 -0.98
N GLY A 72 -11.78 10.62 -1.83
CA GLY A 72 -12.37 10.00 -3.01
C GLY A 72 -11.31 9.68 -4.07
N ARG A 73 -11.38 8.48 -4.65
CA ARG A 73 -10.45 8.00 -5.67
C ARG A 73 -11.16 7.54 -6.94
N GLY A 74 -10.39 7.06 -7.91
CA GLY A 74 -10.94 6.52 -9.15
C GLY A 74 -11.50 7.62 -10.03
N SER A 75 -12.60 7.32 -10.73
CA SER A 75 -13.22 8.28 -11.65
C SER A 75 -13.79 9.50 -10.95
N ALA A 76 -14.12 9.44 -9.65
CA ALA A 76 -14.68 10.58 -8.92
C ALA A 76 -13.77 11.83 -8.98
N ALA A 77 -12.46 11.66 -9.14
CA ALA A 77 -11.52 12.77 -9.28
C ALA A 77 -11.66 13.54 -10.61
N ASN A 78 -12.45 13.06 -11.59
CA ASN A 78 -12.80 13.83 -12.78
C ASN A 78 -13.93 14.85 -12.55
N SER A 79 -14.56 14.88 -11.37
CA SER A 79 -15.72 15.72 -11.11
C SER A 79 -15.37 16.97 -10.29
N ALA A 80 -15.65 18.14 -10.87
CA ALA A 80 -15.61 19.42 -10.19
C ALA A 80 -16.67 19.52 -9.09
N VAL A 81 -17.81 18.84 -9.24
CA VAL A 81 -18.83 18.67 -8.19
C VAL A 81 -18.25 17.90 -6.99
N CYS A 82 -17.60 16.75 -7.21
CA CYS A 82 -16.97 15.99 -6.14
C CYS A 82 -15.87 16.79 -5.43
N PHE A 83 -15.05 17.53 -6.17
CA PHE A 83 -14.03 18.42 -5.58
C PHE A 83 -14.67 19.54 -4.74
N SER A 84 -15.73 20.17 -5.24
CA SER A 84 -16.46 21.23 -4.53
C SER A 84 -17.09 20.71 -3.23
N LEU A 85 -17.62 19.49 -3.23
CA LEU A 85 -18.16 18.84 -2.04
C LEU A 85 -17.08 18.36 -1.05
N GLY A 86 -15.80 18.44 -1.42
CA GLY A 86 -14.68 17.95 -0.62
C GLY A 86 -14.50 16.44 -0.64
N ILE A 87 -15.25 15.74 -1.49
CA ILE A 87 -15.16 14.28 -1.68
C ILE A 87 -13.78 13.93 -2.24
N THR A 88 -13.30 14.67 -3.24
CA THR A 88 -11.97 14.50 -3.81
C THR A 88 -11.06 15.66 -3.45
N LYS A 89 -9.75 15.42 -3.43
CA LYS A 89 -8.73 16.46 -3.23
C LYS A 89 -8.09 16.95 -4.55
N ALA A 90 -8.46 16.33 -5.67
CA ALA A 90 -7.94 16.65 -6.99
C ALA A 90 -8.82 17.69 -7.69
N ASP A 91 -8.22 18.79 -8.16
CA ASP A 91 -8.91 19.81 -8.97
C ASP A 91 -9.02 19.33 -10.43
N ALA A 92 -10.20 18.82 -10.78
CA ALA A 92 -10.50 18.34 -12.13
C ALA A 92 -10.38 19.42 -13.21
N VAL A 93 -10.65 20.69 -12.88
CA VAL A 93 -10.72 21.80 -13.85
C VAL A 93 -9.32 22.27 -14.20
N SER A 94 -8.47 22.49 -13.18
CA SER A 94 -7.06 22.86 -13.37
C SER A 94 -6.29 21.78 -14.12
N LEU A 95 -6.60 20.52 -13.83
CA LEU A 95 -5.97 19.37 -14.47
C LEU A 95 -6.59 19.03 -15.83
N GLY A 96 -7.72 19.65 -16.22
CA GLY A 96 -8.39 19.38 -17.49
C GLY A 96 -8.84 17.92 -17.63
N LEU A 97 -9.39 17.35 -16.56
CA LEU A 97 -9.91 15.99 -16.53
C LEU A 97 -11.30 15.90 -17.17
N LEU A 98 -11.63 14.75 -17.78
CA LEU A 98 -12.88 14.54 -18.50
C LEU A 98 -13.97 13.95 -17.60
N PHE A 99 -15.00 14.75 -17.32
CA PHE A 99 -16.12 14.33 -16.46
C PHE A 99 -16.87 13.11 -16.98
N GLU A 100 -17.03 12.96 -18.30
CA GLU A 100 -17.79 11.86 -18.89
C GLU A 100 -17.16 10.48 -18.64
N ARG A 101 -15.88 10.44 -18.27
CA ARG A 101 -15.25 9.21 -17.81
C ARG A 101 -15.82 8.75 -16.45
N PHE A 102 -16.30 9.68 -15.64
CA PHE A 102 -16.98 9.40 -14.39
C PHE A 102 -18.45 9.11 -14.60
N LEU A 103 -19.16 10.02 -15.28
CA LEU A 103 -20.60 9.93 -15.45
C LEU A 103 -21.01 10.40 -16.85
N SER A 104 -21.66 9.53 -17.60
CA SER A 104 -22.20 9.81 -18.93
C SER A 104 -23.69 9.43 -18.99
N PRO A 105 -24.52 10.14 -19.78
CA PRO A 105 -25.94 9.81 -19.95
C PRO A 105 -26.23 8.38 -20.44
N GLU A 106 -25.27 7.76 -21.13
CA GLU A 106 -25.41 6.42 -21.72
C GLU A 106 -24.95 5.27 -20.79
N ARG A 107 -24.55 5.59 -19.55
CA ARG A 107 -24.12 4.60 -18.57
C ARG A 107 -25.33 3.98 -17.88
N ASP A 108 -25.33 2.65 -17.75
CA ASP A 108 -26.31 1.95 -16.92
C ASP A 108 -25.89 2.03 -15.44
N GLY A 109 -26.74 2.67 -14.62
CA GLY A 109 -26.59 2.71 -13.15
C GLY A 109 -25.70 3.83 -12.60
N PRO A 110 -25.64 3.97 -11.25
CA PRO A 110 -24.86 5.00 -10.59
C PRO A 110 -23.35 4.81 -10.81
N PRO A 111 -22.55 5.90 -10.75
CA PRO A 111 -21.10 5.78 -10.82
C PRO A 111 -20.55 5.20 -9.50
N ASP A 112 -19.42 4.51 -9.56
CA ASP A 112 -18.72 4.06 -8.35
C ASP A 112 -17.86 5.20 -7.78
N ILE A 113 -18.23 5.72 -6.59
CA ILE A 113 -17.37 6.59 -5.79
C ILE A 113 -16.75 5.79 -4.65
N ASP A 114 -15.48 5.42 -4.83
CA ASP A 114 -14.64 4.82 -3.81
C ASP A 114 -14.13 5.89 -2.84
N ILE A 115 -14.29 5.67 -1.54
CA ILE A 115 -13.72 6.53 -0.49
C ILE A 115 -12.63 5.75 0.25
N ASP A 116 -11.38 6.18 0.12
CA ASP A 116 -10.30 5.74 1.00
C ASP A 116 -10.40 6.48 2.35
N ILE A 117 -10.31 5.74 3.44
CA ILE A 117 -10.45 6.20 4.83
C ILE A 117 -9.25 5.67 5.61
N GLU A 118 -8.80 6.39 6.64
CA GLU A 118 -7.86 5.85 7.64
C GLU A 118 -8.24 4.42 8.06
N SER A 119 -7.34 3.46 7.84
CA SER A 119 -7.63 2.05 8.11
C SER A 119 -7.95 1.78 9.58
N GLY A 120 -7.27 2.49 10.50
CA GLY A 120 -7.49 2.35 11.96
C GLY A 120 -8.85 2.85 12.43
N ARG A 121 -9.44 3.83 11.73
CA ARG A 121 -10.71 4.50 12.12
C ARG A 121 -11.87 4.21 11.17
N ARG A 122 -11.66 3.37 10.16
CA ARG A 122 -12.67 2.95 9.17
C ARG A 122 -13.94 2.38 9.82
N GLU A 123 -13.81 1.67 10.94
CA GLU A 123 -14.95 1.09 11.63
C GLU A 123 -15.95 2.14 12.12
N GLU A 124 -15.46 3.31 12.58
CA GLU A 124 -16.32 4.43 13.01
C GLU A 124 -17.24 4.89 11.88
N VAL A 125 -16.71 4.95 10.65
CA VAL A 125 -17.46 5.35 9.46
C VAL A 125 -18.50 4.30 9.05
N ILE A 126 -18.15 3.01 9.13
CA ILE A 126 -19.10 1.92 8.86
C ILE A 126 -20.26 1.97 9.86
N GLN A 127 -19.96 2.17 11.15
CA GLN A 127 -20.99 2.27 12.19
C GLN A 127 -21.84 3.53 12.02
N TYR A 128 -21.25 4.66 11.58
CA TYR A 128 -22.00 5.86 11.21
C TYR A 128 -23.03 5.55 10.11
N VAL A 129 -22.63 4.86 9.04
CA VAL A 129 -23.55 4.51 7.95
C VAL A 129 -24.69 3.62 8.46
N TYR A 130 -24.39 2.63 9.31
CA TYR A 130 -25.43 1.80 9.94
C TYR A 130 -26.40 2.61 10.81
N ALA A 131 -25.89 3.54 11.61
CA ALA A 131 -26.72 4.37 12.49
C ALA A 131 -27.57 5.37 11.69
N ARG A 132 -26.99 5.95 10.63
CA ARG A 132 -27.62 6.99 9.81
C ARG A 132 -28.71 6.46 8.88
N HIS A 133 -28.44 5.34 8.22
CA HIS A 133 -29.32 4.76 7.20
C HIS A 133 -30.12 3.55 7.70
N GLY A 134 -29.84 3.09 8.92
CA GLY A 134 -30.49 1.95 9.55
C GLY A 134 -29.89 0.62 9.12
N ARG A 135 -29.58 -0.23 10.11
CA ARG A 135 -28.97 -1.55 9.88
C ARG A 135 -29.86 -2.53 9.08
N HIS A 136 -31.16 -2.27 9.00
CA HIS A 136 -32.07 -3.05 8.14
C HIS A 136 -31.92 -2.72 6.64
N HIS A 137 -31.35 -1.56 6.30
CA HIS A 137 -31.22 -1.08 4.92
C HIS A 137 -29.78 -1.08 4.42
N ALA A 138 -28.82 -1.45 5.27
CA ALA A 138 -27.41 -1.47 4.90
C ALA A 138 -26.71 -2.74 5.42
N ALA A 139 -25.77 -3.25 4.63
CA ALA A 139 -24.92 -4.39 5.01
C ALA A 139 -23.60 -4.37 4.23
N GLN A 140 -22.57 -5.01 4.78
CA GLN A 140 -21.33 -5.27 4.06
C GLN A 140 -21.56 -6.36 3.00
N VAL A 141 -20.82 -6.29 1.90
CA VAL A 141 -20.83 -7.31 0.85
C VAL A 141 -19.98 -8.52 1.29
N ALA A 142 -20.34 -9.73 0.89
CA ALA A 142 -19.50 -10.91 1.13
C ALA A 142 -18.37 -11.04 0.09
N ASN A 143 -17.34 -11.77 0.47
CA ASN A 143 -16.34 -12.31 -0.43
C ASN A 143 -16.40 -13.84 -0.35
N VAL A 144 -16.59 -14.50 -1.49
CA VAL A 144 -16.49 -15.97 -1.55
C VAL A 144 -15.02 -16.35 -1.55
N ILE A 145 -14.52 -16.86 -0.42
CA ILE A 145 -13.14 -17.32 -0.30
C ILE A 145 -13.05 -18.74 -0.81
N THR A 146 -12.20 -18.96 -1.83
CA THR A 146 -11.96 -20.27 -2.42
C THR A 146 -10.68 -20.92 -1.90
N TYR A 147 -10.60 -22.24 -1.99
CA TYR A 147 -9.37 -22.97 -1.73
C TYR A 147 -8.26 -22.54 -2.70
N ARG A 148 -7.08 -22.26 -2.14
CA ARG A 148 -5.81 -22.04 -2.85
C ARG A 148 -4.88 -23.18 -2.49
N SER A 149 -3.85 -23.43 -3.29
CA SER A 149 -3.02 -24.64 -3.19
C SER A 149 -2.50 -24.92 -1.77
N ARG A 150 -2.03 -23.89 -1.04
CA ARG A 150 -1.59 -24.03 0.36
C ARG A 150 -2.71 -24.40 1.34
N SER A 151 -3.87 -23.75 1.24
CA SER A 151 -5.00 -24.03 2.14
C SER A 151 -5.65 -25.36 1.79
N ALA A 152 -5.70 -25.74 0.52
CA ALA A 152 -6.15 -27.04 0.06
C ALA A 152 -5.29 -28.16 0.66
N VAL A 153 -3.96 -28.11 0.50
CA VAL A 153 -3.05 -29.12 1.07
C VAL A 153 -3.15 -29.17 2.59
N ARG A 154 -3.18 -28.02 3.27
CA ARG A 154 -3.31 -27.97 4.74
C ARG A 154 -4.60 -28.61 5.24
N ASP A 155 -5.74 -28.24 4.65
CA ASP A 155 -7.06 -28.70 5.13
C ASP A 155 -7.30 -30.17 4.73
N MET A 156 -6.79 -30.64 3.58
CA MET A 156 -6.86 -32.06 3.21
C MET A 156 -5.93 -32.93 4.06
N ALA A 157 -4.73 -32.46 4.38
CA ALA A 157 -3.85 -33.14 5.32
C ALA A 157 -4.49 -33.24 6.72
N ARG A 158 -5.18 -32.19 7.16
CA ARG A 158 -5.97 -32.21 8.40
C ARG A 158 -7.10 -33.24 8.33
N ALA A 159 -7.86 -33.28 7.23
CA ALA A 159 -8.97 -34.22 7.05
C ALA A 159 -8.50 -35.69 7.10
N LEU A 160 -7.29 -35.96 6.58
CA LEU A 160 -6.64 -37.28 6.62
C LEU A 160 -6.00 -37.61 7.97
N GLY A 161 -6.10 -36.74 8.98
CA GLY A 161 -5.64 -37.01 10.34
C GLY A 161 -4.16 -36.74 10.61
N HIS A 162 -3.46 -36.02 9.71
CA HIS A 162 -2.06 -35.66 9.93
C HIS A 162 -1.90 -34.61 11.03
N ARG A 163 -0.74 -34.56 11.68
CA ARG A 163 -0.50 -33.63 12.80
C ARG A 163 -0.31 -32.19 12.33
N PRO A 164 -0.60 -31.16 13.16
CA PRO A 164 -0.47 -29.76 12.77
C PRO A 164 0.91 -29.34 12.27
N ASP A 165 1.99 -29.88 12.86
CA ASP A 165 3.38 -29.63 12.44
C ASP A 165 3.63 -30.11 11.00
N GLN A 166 3.09 -31.27 10.65
CA GLN A 166 3.21 -31.84 9.30
C GLN A 166 2.37 -31.05 8.30
N GLN A 167 1.13 -30.69 8.66
CA GLN A 167 0.26 -29.85 7.84
C GLN A 167 0.94 -28.51 7.50
N ASP A 168 1.52 -27.85 8.51
CA ASP A 168 2.22 -26.58 8.36
C ASP A 168 3.46 -26.73 7.46
N SER A 169 4.27 -27.78 7.69
CA SER A 169 5.45 -28.08 6.87
C SER A 169 5.08 -28.29 5.40
N TRP A 170 4.12 -29.19 5.11
CA TRP A 170 3.68 -29.50 3.76
C TRP A 170 3.08 -28.30 3.04
N SER A 171 2.26 -27.49 3.73
CA SER A 171 1.68 -26.28 3.12
C SER A 171 2.75 -25.26 2.69
N LYS A 172 3.91 -25.23 3.34
CA LYS A 172 5.03 -24.35 2.99
C LYS A 172 5.85 -24.86 1.79
N GLN A 173 5.83 -26.17 1.54
CA GLN A 173 6.52 -26.79 0.40
C GLN A 173 5.78 -26.54 -0.92
N VAL A 174 4.47 -26.30 -0.87
CA VAL A 174 3.65 -25.92 -2.04
C VAL A 174 4.13 -24.58 -2.60
N ASP A 175 4.30 -24.53 -3.93
CA ASP A 175 4.64 -23.29 -4.62
C ASP A 175 3.56 -22.24 -4.36
N ALA A 176 3.93 -21.11 -3.76
CA ALA A 176 2.99 -20.02 -3.44
C ALA A 176 2.27 -19.48 -4.69
N TRP A 177 2.86 -19.68 -5.86
CA TRP A 177 2.40 -19.14 -7.13
C TRP A 177 1.90 -20.20 -8.11
N GLY A 178 2.07 -21.48 -7.80
CA GLY A 178 1.65 -22.61 -8.62
C GLY A 178 0.30 -23.19 -8.20
N THR A 179 -0.19 -24.17 -8.95
CA THR A 179 -1.34 -25.01 -8.59
C THR A 179 -0.88 -26.24 -7.81
N VAL A 180 -1.82 -26.99 -7.22
CA VAL A 180 -1.51 -28.28 -6.58
C VAL A 180 -0.90 -29.25 -7.60
N ALA A 181 -1.42 -29.26 -8.84
CA ALA A 181 -0.91 -30.10 -9.92
C ALA A 181 0.57 -29.81 -10.26
N ILE A 182 0.97 -28.54 -10.30
CA ILE A 182 2.37 -28.18 -10.53
C ILE A 182 3.25 -28.72 -9.40
N THR A 183 2.80 -28.59 -8.16
CA THR A 183 3.55 -29.09 -6.99
C THR A 183 3.75 -30.61 -7.09
N ALA A 184 2.69 -31.37 -7.39
CA ALA A 184 2.75 -32.82 -7.55
C ALA A 184 3.77 -33.29 -8.61
N THR A 185 3.95 -32.52 -9.69
CA THR A 185 4.93 -32.87 -10.74
C THR A 185 6.39 -32.63 -10.34
N GLN A 186 6.65 -31.80 -9.33
CA GLN A 186 8.01 -31.34 -9.01
C GLN A 186 8.80 -32.32 -8.14
N ARG A 187 8.12 -33.22 -7.40
CA ARG A 187 8.70 -34.28 -6.54
C ARG A 187 9.82 -33.82 -5.59
N ASP A 188 9.95 -32.53 -5.32
CA ASP A 188 10.88 -31.93 -4.35
C ASP A 188 10.18 -31.66 -2.99
N HIS A 189 9.17 -32.47 -2.69
CA HIS A 189 8.33 -32.39 -1.50
C HIS A 189 8.11 -33.79 -0.93
N ASP A 190 7.78 -33.87 0.35
CA ASP A 190 7.42 -35.12 1.04
C ASP A 190 5.90 -35.22 1.34
N ILE A 191 5.10 -34.38 0.66
CA ILE A 191 3.64 -34.40 0.76
C ILE A 191 3.10 -35.74 0.20
N PRO A 192 2.25 -36.48 0.95
CA PRO A 192 1.64 -37.72 0.47
C PRO A 192 0.77 -37.52 -0.78
N ASP A 193 0.81 -38.48 -1.72
CA ASP A 193 0.06 -38.41 -2.98
C ASP A 193 -1.45 -38.23 -2.74
N LEU A 194 -2.02 -38.96 -1.78
CA LEU A 194 -3.44 -38.84 -1.43
C LEU A 194 -3.82 -37.42 -0.96
N VAL A 195 -2.92 -36.73 -0.25
CA VAL A 195 -3.15 -35.33 0.17
C VAL A 195 -3.19 -34.42 -1.06
N LEU A 196 -2.28 -34.64 -2.02
CA LEU A 196 -2.20 -33.84 -3.26
C LEU A 196 -3.39 -34.10 -4.18
N GLU A 197 -3.81 -35.35 -4.32
CA GLU A 197 -4.99 -35.75 -5.10
C GLU A 197 -6.24 -35.04 -4.58
N MET A 198 -6.54 -35.18 -3.27
CA MET A 198 -7.69 -34.51 -2.66
C MET A 198 -7.56 -32.98 -2.71
N ALA A 199 -6.35 -32.44 -2.52
CA ALA A 199 -6.13 -31.00 -2.58
C ALA A 199 -6.36 -30.43 -3.99
N ALA A 200 -6.03 -31.20 -5.03
CA ALA A 200 -6.28 -30.81 -6.41
C ALA A 200 -7.78 -30.84 -6.75
N GLU A 201 -8.54 -31.80 -6.20
CA GLU A 201 -9.99 -31.87 -6.38
C GLU A 201 -10.72 -30.65 -5.78
N VAL A 202 -10.29 -30.18 -4.61
CA VAL A 202 -10.93 -29.04 -3.94
C VAL A 202 -10.35 -27.69 -4.35
N GLU A 203 -9.27 -27.63 -5.13
CA GLU A 203 -8.64 -26.39 -5.55
C GLU A 203 -9.67 -25.51 -6.29
N HIS A 204 -9.77 -24.24 -5.89
CA HIS A 204 -10.76 -23.26 -6.37
C HIS A 204 -12.22 -23.48 -5.95
N MET A 205 -12.56 -24.55 -5.22
CA MET A 205 -13.89 -24.67 -4.63
C MET A 205 -14.14 -23.61 -3.55
N PRO A 206 -15.39 -23.15 -3.34
CA PRO A 206 -15.74 -22.28 -2.22
C PRO A 206 -15.42 -22.94 -0.87
N ARG A 207 -14.77 -22.18 0.02
CA ARG A 207 -14.40 -22.63 1.38
C ARG A 207 -15.28 -22.02 2.45
N HIS A 208 -15.50 -20.71 2.40
CA HIS A 208 -16.35 -19.95 3.33
C HIS A 208 -16.60 -18.53 2.82
N LEU A 209 -17.59 -17.86 3.39
CA LEU A 209 -17.80 -16.43 3.19
C LEU A 209 -16.85 -15.62 4.10
N GLY A 210 -16.23 -14.61 3.51
CA GLY A 210 -15.52 -13.53 4.20
C GLY A 210 -16.26 -12.22 4.05
N ILE A 211 -15.86 -11.20 4.81
CA ILE A 211 -16.40 -9.83 4.64
C ILE A 211 -15.58 -9.12 3.57
N HIS A 212 -16.24 -8.48 2.61
CA HIS A 212 -15.55 -7.65 1.61
C HIS A 212 -14.79 -6.52 2.32
N SER A 213 -13.57 -6.24 1.85
CA SER A 213 -12.68 -5.25 2.45
C SER A 213 -13.14 -3.79 2.31
N GLY A 214 -14.32 -3.53 1.75
CA GLY A 214 -14.71 -2.21 1.26
C GLY A 214 -16.22 -2.05 1.07
N GLY A 215 -16.79 -2.93 0.23
CA GLY A 215 -18.15 -2.83 -0.26
C GLY A 215 -19.21 -2.88 0.83
N MET A 216 -20.03 -1.84 0.84
CA MET A 216 -21.26 -1.75 1.61
C MET A 216 -22.40 -1.46 0.65
N VAL A 217 -23.52 -2.17 0.81
CA VAL A 217 -24.74 -1.91 0.06
C VAL A 217 -25.68 -1.09 0.92
N MET A 218 -26.39 -0.17 0.27
CA MET A 218 -27.52 0.55 0.85
C MET A 218 -28.74 0.41 -0.05
N CYS A 219 -29.87 0.06 0.56
CA CYS A 219 -31.15 -0.16 -0.11
C CYS A 219 -32.20 0.85 0.35
N ASP A 220 -33.19 1.11 -0.50
CA ASP A 220 -34.39 1.90 -0.20
C ASP A 220 -35.45 1.13 0.60
N ARG A 221 -35.30 -0.20 0.68
CA ARG A 221 -36.14 -1.16 1.42
C ARG A 221 -35.28 -2.08 2.31
N PRO A 222 -35.88 -2.82 3.26
CA PRO A 222 -35.13 -3.77 4.06
C PRO A 222 -34.34 -4.76 3.19
N ILE A 223 -33.04 -4.88 3.46
CA ILE A 223 -32.10 -5.62 2.62
C ILE A 223 -32.44 -7.12 2.54
N ILE A 224 -33.08 -7.65 3.58
CA ILE A 224 -33.56 -9.03 3.67
C ILE A 224 -34.67 -9.37 2.66
N GLU A 225 -35.34 -8.38 2.08
CA GLU A 225 -36.29 -8.58 0.99
C GLU A 225 -35.59 -8.88 -0.34
N VAL A 226 -34.29 -8.61 -0.43
CA VAL A 226 -33.48 -8.82 -1.64
C VAL A 226 -32.50 -9.98 -1.46
N CYS A 227 -31.73 -9.98 -0.36
CA CYS A 227 -30.68 -10.96 -0.11
C CYS A 227 -30.63 -11.30 1.40
N PRO A 228 -30.49 -12.59 1.77
CA PRO A 228 -30.24 -12.97 3.16
C PRO A 228 -29.00 -12.27 3.75
N VAL A 229 -29.11 -11.89 5.01
CA VAL A 229 -28.00 -11.30 5.77
C VAL A 229 -27.67 -12.13 7.00
N GLU A 230 -26.38 -12.15 7.34
CA GLU A 230 -25.85 -12.80 8.53
C GLU A 230 -25.00 -11.82 9.34
N TRP A 231 -24.77 -12.16 10.61
CA TRP A 231 -23.83 -11.44 11.44
C TRP A 231 -22.40 -11.78 11.01
N GLY A 232 -21.61 -10.74 10.74
CA GLY A 232 -20.20 -10.87 10.48
C GLY A 232 -19.43 -11.27 11.74
N ARG A 233 -18.19 -11.74 11.55
CA ARG A 233 -17.30 -12.08 12.68
C ARG A 233 -16.88 -10.86 13.52
N MET A 234 -16.88 -9.67 12.91
CA MET A 234 -16.65 -8.43 13.65
C MET A 234 -17.94 -8.01 14.34
N ALA A 235 -17.81 -7.63 15.61
CA ALA A 235 -18.93 -7.16 16.40
C ALA A 235 -19.67 -6.04 15.65
N ASN A 236 -21.00 -6.08 15.69
CA ASN A 236 -21.84 -5.07 15.06
C ASN A 236 -21.63 -4.92 13.54
N ARG A 237 -21.30 -5.99 12.80
CA ARG A 237 -21.35 -5.98 11.33
C ARG A 237 -22.40 -6.95 10.81
N SER A 238 -23.24 -6.49 9.88
CA SER A 238 -24.13 -7.33 9.07
C SER A 238 -23.53 -7.52 7.68
N VAL A 239 -23.62 -8.72 7.12
CA VAL A 239 -23.01 -9.11 5.84
C VAL A 239 -24.04 -9.79 4.97
N LEU A 240 -24.11 -9.41 3.70
CA LEU A 240 -24.88 -10.09 2.65
C LEU A 240 -24.27 -11.45 2.34
N GLN A 241 -25.07 -12.43 1.92
CA GLN A 241 -24.53 -13.71 1.44
C GLN A 241 -24.06 -13.68 -0.03
N TRP A 242 -24.31 -12.58 -0.73
CA TRP A 242 -23.90 -12.35 -2.11
C TRP A 242 -22.57 -11.61 -2.21
N ASP A 243 -21.81 -11.94 -3.25
CA ASP A 243 -20.58 -11.25 -3.56
C ASP A 243 -20.81 -9.95 -4.35
N LYS A 244 -19.72 -9.28 -4.69
CA LYS A 244 -19.75 -8.02 -5.44
C LYS A 244 -20.49 -8.15 -6.77
N ASP A 245 -20.23 -9.22 -7.51
CA ASP A 245 -20.73 -9.37 -8.88
C ASP A 245 -22.23 -9.72 -8.85
N ASP A 246 -22.65 -10.54 -7.89
CA ASP A 246 -24.06 -10.85 -7.64
C ASP A 246 -24.85 -9.61 -7.21
N CYS A 247 -24.31 -8.79 -6.29
CA CYS A 247 -24.95 -7.53 -5.88
C CYS A 247 -25.12 -6.56 -7.05
N ALA A 248 -24.11 -6.43 -7.91
CA ALA A 248 -24.17 -5.58 -9.09
C ALA A 248 -25.21 -6.09 -10.11
N ALA A 249 -25.27 -7.40 -10.33
CA ALA A 249 -26.26 -8.03 -11.21
C ALA A 249 -27.70 -7.83 -10.71
N ALA A 250 -27.90 -7.75 -9.38
CA ALA A 250 -29.18 -7.43 -8.75
C ALA A 250 -29.53 -5.93 -8.75
N GLY A 251 -28.66 -5.06 -9.27
CA GLY A 251 -28.87 -3.61 -9.30
C GLY A 251 -28.74 -2.93 -7.94
N LEU A 252 -28.06 -3.55 -6.97
CA LEU A 252 -27.86 -2.98 -5.64
C LEU A 252 -26.81 -1.88 -5.69
N VAL A 253 -27.12 -0.73 -5.07
CA VAL A 253 -26.19 0.40 -5.00
C VAL A 253 -25.11 0.10 -3.96
N LYS A 254 -23.87 0.09 -4.44
CA LYS A 254 -22.68 -0.20 -3.65
C LYS A 254 -21.89 1.07 -3.37
N PHE A 255 -21.37 1.17 -2.16
CA PHE A 255 -20.43 2.19 -1.70
C PHE A 255 -19.18 1.50 -1.19
N ASP A 256 -18.02 1.86 -1.71
CA ASP A 256 -16.74 1.29 -1.29
C ASP A 256 -16.10 2.18 -0.23
N LEU A 257 -16.22 1.75 1.04
CA LEU A 257 -15.57 2.37 2.20
C LEU A 257 -14.27 1.63 2.47
N LEU A 258 -13.15 2.12 1.95
CA LEU A 258 -11.89 1.37 1.90
C LEU A 258 -10.94 1.84 3.00
N GLY A 259 -10.23 0.91 3.63
CA GLY A 259 -9.19 1.24 4.60
C GLY A 259 -7.84 1.42 3.90
N LEU A 260 -7.21 2.58 4.07
CA LEU A 260 -5.90 2.89 3.51
C LEU A 260 -4.91 3.20 4.63
N GLY A 261 -3.92 2.30 4.83
CA GLY A 261 -2.91 2.44 5.88
C GLY A 261 -2.12 3.74 5.80
N MET A 262 -1.83 4.22 4.59
CA MET A 262 -1.11 5.48 4.42
C MET A 262 -1.88 6.68 4.96
N LEU A 263 -3.21 6.69 4.90
CA LEU A 263 -3.98 7.78 5.53
C LEU A 263 -3.82 7.74 7.06
N SER A 264 -3.81 6.55 7.67
CA SER A 264 -3.51 6.42 9.10
C SER A 264 -2.09 6.87 9.43
N ALA A 265 -1.10 6.51 8.62
CA ALA A 265 0.28 6.99 8.82
C ALA A 265 0.38 8.52 8.69
N LEU A 266 -0.26 9.14 7.69
CA LEU A 266 -0.25 10.59 7.55
C LEU A 266 -0.99 11.29 8.70
N SER A 267 -2.12 10.75 9.15
CA SER A 267 -2.88 11.27 10.31
C SER A 267 -2.06 11.22 11.60
N ASN A 268 -1.39 10.08 11.85
CA ASN A 268 -0.45 9.92 12.96
C ASN A 268 0.72 10.91 12.85
N ALA A 269 1.27 11.10 11.65
CA ALA A 269 2.38 12.02 11.43
C ALA A 269 1.99 13.48 11.72
N VAL A 270 0.82 13.94 11.24
CA VAL A 270 0.30 15.29 11.55
C VAL A 270 0.13 15.47 13.06
N SER A 271 -0.42 14.46 13.73
CA SER A 271 -0.62 14.49 15.19
C SER A 271 0.71 14.58 15.95
N LEU A 272 1.71 13.77 15.57
CA LEU A 272 3.05 13.80 16.17
C LEU A 272 3.81 15.09 15.87
N ILE A 273 3.63 15.69 14.69
CA ILE A 273 4.22 17.01 14.36
C ILE A 273 3.60 18.08 15.27
N SER A 274 2.28 18.10 15.40
CA SER A 274 1.60 19.04 16.31
C SER A 274 2.09 18.89 17.74
N GLU A 275 2.16 17.65 18.25
CA GLU A 275 2.60 17.35 19.61
C GLU A 275 4.06 17.76 19.89
N HIS A 276 5.00 17.41 19.00
CA HIS A 276 6.43 17.55 19.27
C HIS A 276 7.10 18.78 18.64
N ARG A 277 6.49 19.38 17.61
CA ARG A 277 6.98 20.62 16.96
C ARG A 277 6.12 21.84 17.28
N GLY A 278 4.88 21.65 17.73
CA GLY A 278 3.99 22.75 18.11
C GLY A 278 3.35 23.50 16.94
N TYR A 279 3.30 22.91 15.75
CA TYR A 279 2.57 23.46 14.59
C TYR A 279 1.70 22.41 13.90
N GLU A 280 0.60 22.85 13.31
CA GLU A 280 -0.32 22.00 12.55
C GLU A 280 0.12 21.92 11.08
N LEU A 281 0.26 20.71 10.55
CA LEU A 281 0.56 20.48 9.14
C LEU A 281 -0.73 20.14 8.37
N ASP A 282 -1.19 21.07 7.54
CA ASP A 282 -2.28 20.80 6.59
C ASP A 282 -1.74 20.15 5.31
N LEU A 283 -2.08 18.87 5.10
CA LEU A 283 -1.66 18.10 3.93
C LEU A 283 -2.11 18.72 2.60
N ALA A 284 -3.17 19.53 2.59
CA ALA A 284 -3.68 20.17 1.39
C ALA A 284 -2.84 21.39 0.95
N THR A 285 -2.06 21.98 1.85
CA THR A 285 -1.30 23.22 1.60
C THR A 285 0.21 23.01 1.59
N ILE A 286 0.68 21.75 1.62
CA ILE A 286 2.11 21.43 1.54
C ILE A 286 2.71 22.04 0.25
N PRO A 287 3.78 22.85 0.36
CA PRO A 287 4.43 23.47 -0.78
C PRO A 287 5.11 22.44 -1.68
N GLN A 288 5.20 22.73 -2.97
CA GLN A 288 5.90 21.92 -3.96
C GLN A 288 7.39 22.32 -4.00
N GLU A 289 8.30 21.45 -3.55
CA GLU A 289 9.71 21.78 -3.30
C GLU A 289 10.68 20.91 -4.11
N ASP A 290 11.74 21.53 -4.63
CA ASP A 290 12.77 20.86 -5.43
C ASP A 290 13.54 19.78 -4.65
N ASP A 291 13.67 19.93 -3.32
CA ASP A 291 14.36 18.97 -2.47
C ASP A 291 13.57 17.66 -2.30
N VAL A 292 12.24 17.73 -2.19
CA VAL A 292 11.35 16.56 -2.19
C VAL A 292 11.49 15.80 -3.50
N TYR A 293 11.46 16.52 -4.63
CA TYR A 293 11.70 15.92 -5.94
C TYR A 293 13.10 15.33 -6.08
N SER A 294 14.10 15.94 -5.47
CA SER A 294 15.48 15.45 -5.50
C SER A 294 15.65 14.17 -4.66
N MET A 295 14.97 14.05 -3.52
CA MET A 295 14.88 12.80 -2.76
C MET A 295 14.23 11.69 -3.60
N LEU A 296 13.11 11.99 -4.26
CA LEU A 296 12.44 11.05 -5.18
C LEU A 296 13.36 10.63 -6.33
N CYS A 297 14.09 11.57 -6.96
CA CYS A 297 15.06 11.25 -8.02
C CYS A 297 16.18 10.30 -7.57
N ARG A 298 16.54 10.31 -6.29
CA ARG A 298 17.52 9.37 -5.71
C ARG A 298 16.91 8.00 -5.37
N ALA A 299 15.62 7.80 -5.62
CA ALA A 299 14.85 6.63 -5.22
C ALA A 299 14.84 6.38 -3.70
N ASP A 300 14.94 7.45 -2.91
CA ASP A 300 14.88 7.37 -1.46
C ASP A 300 13.41 7.35 -0.98
N THR A 301 12.74 6.22 -1.24
CA THR A 301 11.29 6.09 -1.14
C THR A 301 10.82 4.93 -0.25
N VAL A 302 11.69 4.37 0.59
CA VAL A 302 11.27 3.40 1.61
C VAL A 302 10.18 4.02 2.49
N GLY A 303 9.02 3.34 2.58
CA GLY A 303 7.84 3.80 3.32
C GLY A 303 6.97 4.83 2.59
N VAL A 304 7.43 5.41 1.48
CA VAL A 304 6.66 6.38 0.68
C VAL A 304 5.57 5.66 -0.11
N PHE A 305 4.36 6.22 -0.11
CA PHE A 305 3.20 5.58 -0.74
C PHE A 305 3.42 5.29 -2.22
N GLN A 306 2.98 4.12 -2.71
CA GLN A 306 2.98 3.67 -4.13
C GLN A 306 4.34 3.58 -4.85
N VAL A 307 5.33 4.42 -4.53
CA VAL A 307 6.63 4.51 -5.21
C VAL A 307 7.77 3.84 -4.44
N GLU A 308 7.45 3.01 -3.44
CA GLU A 308 8.40 2.25 -2.63
C GLU A 308 8.75 0.85 -3.18
N SER A 309 8.00 0.35 -4.16
CA SER A 309 8.31 -0.97 -4.74
C SER A 309 9.60 -0.91 -5.56
N ARG A 310 10.34 -2.00 -5.64
CA ARG A 310 11.61 -2.03 -6.39
C ARG A 310 11.51 -1.59 -7.85
N ALA A 311 10.43 -1.94 -8.54
CA ALA A 311 10.23 -1.52 -9.92
C ALA A 311 10.06 0.00 -10.02
N GLN A 312 9.35 0.60 -9.06
CA GLN A 312 9.19 2.06 -8.95
C GLN A 312 10.52 2.73 -8.55
N MET A 313 11.19 2.25 -7.50
CA MET A 313 12.52 2.72 -7.11
C MET A 313 13.54 2.64 -8.25
N SER A 314 13.44 1.64 -9.14
CA SER A 314 14.31 1.54 -10.32
C SER A 314 13.98 2.53 -11.44
N THR A 315 12.79 3.11 -11.41
CA THR A 315 12.29 4.01 -12.45
C THR A 315 12.52 5.46 -12.08
N LEU A 316 12.37 5.82 -10.80
CA LEU A 316 12.55 7.19 -10.31
C LEU A 316 13.87 7.87 -10.76
N PRO A 317 15.07 7.23 -10.68
CA PRO A 317 16.33 7.86 -11.12
C PRO A 317 16.41 8.07 -12.62
N ARG A 318 15.59 7.33 -13.38
CA ARG A 318 15.50 7.42 -14.84
C ARG A 318 14.46 8.46 -15.25
N LEU A 319 13.31 8.48 -14.57
CA LEU A 319 12.23 9.43 -14.82
C LEU A 319 12.64 10.86 -14.41
N LYS A 320 13.34 10.99 -13.28
CA LYS A 320 13.75 12.26 -12.65
C LYS A 320 12.57 13.22 -12.46
N PRO A 321 11.59 12.90 -11.60
CA PRO A 321 10.43 13.75 -11.38
C PRO A 321 10.87 15.13 -10.86
N ARG A 322 10.28 16.20 -11.42
CA ARG A 322 10.55 17.62 -11.05
C ARG A 322 9.29 18.45 -10.84
N ARG A 323 8.11 17.83 -10.95
CA ARG A 323 6.81 18.47 -10.77
C ARG A 323 5.76 17.43 -10.42
N PHE A 324 4.64 17.88 -9.86
CA PHE A 324 3.59 17.00 -9.35
C PHE A 324 3.08 16.03 -10.41
N TYR A 325 2.89 16.53 -11.64
CA TYR A 325 2.40 15.70 -12.75
C TYR A 325 3.35 14.57 -13.15
N ASP A 326 4.66 14.67 -12.84
CA ASP A 326 5.58 13.56 -13.09
C ASP A 326 5.30 12.39 -12.12
N LEU A 327 4.78 12.65 -10.92
CA LEU A 327 4.36 11.61 -9.98
C LEU A 327 3.09 10.91 -10.46
N VAL A 328 2.15 11.68 -11.04
CA VAL A 328 0.95 11.13 -11.70
C VAL A 328 1.36 10.14 -12.79
N VAL A 329 2.39 10.48 -13.57
CA VAL A 329 2.92 9.62 -14.62
C VAL A 329 3.68 8.41 -14.04
N GLU A 330 4.50 8.57 -12.99
CA GLU A 330 5.23 7.46 -12.35
C GLU A 330 4.29 6.34 -11.86
N ILE A 331 3.18 6.74 -11.23
CA ILE A 331 2.15 5.80 -10.74
C ILE A 331 1.54 4.98 -11.89
N ALA A 332 1.46 5.56 -13.09
CA ALA A 332 0.88 4.92 -14.26
C ALA A 332 1.91 4.08 -15.05
N LEU A 333 3.17 4.50 -15.12
CA LEU A 333 4.20 3.91 -15.98
C LEU A 333 4.55 2.47 -15.62
N ILE A 334 4.71 2.17 -14.33
CA ILE A 334 5.21 0.86 -13.87
C ILE A 334 4.07 -0.13 -13.66
N ARG A 335 3.49 -0.52 -14.80
CA ARG A 335 2.37 -1.47 -14.89
C ARG A 335 2.56 -2.39 -16.10
N PRO A 336 1.98 -3.61 -16.09
CA PRO A 336 2.10 -4.55 -17.21
C PRO A 336 1.74 -3.93 -18.55
N GLY A 337 0.75 -3.04 -18.56
CA GLY A 337 0.26 -2.37 -19.75
C GLY A 337 1.27 -1.49 -20.49
N PRO A 338 1.69 -0.35 -19.92
CA PRO A 338 2.70 0.51 -20.55
C PRO A 338 4.03 -0.21 -20.83
N ILE A 339 4.40 -1.21 -20.02
CA ILE A 339 5.60 -2.03 -20.25
C ILE A 339 5.44 -2.89 -21.52
N GLN A 340 4.31 -3.57 -21.68
CA GLN A 340 4.02 -4.40 -22.86
C GLN A 340 3.75 -3.55 -24.11
N GLY A 341 3.09 -2.40 -23.96
CA GLY A 341 2.82 -1.43 -25.01
C GLY A 341 4.06 -0.64 -25.46
N GLY A 342 5.20 -0.81 -24.78
CA GLY A 342 6.46 -0.14 -25.15
C GLY A 342 6.49 1.36 -24.88
N SER A 343 5.53 1.90 -24.12
CA SER A 343 5.38 3.35 -23.86
C SER A 343 6.37 3.91 -22.84
N VAL A 344 6.93 3.06 -21.96
CA VAL A 344 7.80 3.50 -20.85
C VAL A 344 9.11 4.14 -21.35
N HIS A 345 9.81 3.47 -22.26
CA HIS A 345 11.11 3.95 -22.73
C HIS A 345 11.02 5.24 -23.56
N PRO A 346 10.10 5.39 -24.53
CA PRO A 346 9.88 6.65 -25.24
C PRO A 346 9.60 7.82 -24.30
N TYR A 347 8.72 7.63 -23.31
CA TYR A 347 8.39 8.69 -22.36
C TYR A 347 9.64 9.15 -21.58
N ILE A 348 10.40 8.20 -21.00
CA ILE A 348 11.61 8.50 -20.23
C ILE A 348 12.67 9.19 -21.10
N ARG A 349 12.87 8.75 -22.36
CA ARG A 349 13.84 9.40 -23.27
C ARG A 349 13.45 10.83 -23.60
N ARG A 350 12.17 11.07 -23.92
CA ARG A 350 11.65 12.41 -24.22
C ARG A 350 11.72 13.32 -23.00
N ARG A 351 11.39 12.80 -21.81
CA ARG A 351 11.49 13.55 -20.54
C ARG A 351 12.92 14.00 -20.25
N ASN A 352 13.90 13.16 -20.59
CA ASN A 352 15.33 13.45 -20.43
C ASN A 352 15.95 14.21 -21.62
N GLY A 353 15.16 14.61 -22.64
CA GLY A 353 15.66 15.30 -23.83
C GLY A 353 16.54 14.44 -24.76
N LEU A 354 16.51 13.12 -24.61
CA LEU A 354 17.26 12.16 -25.44
C LEU A 354 16.54 11.85 -26.77
N GLU A 355 15.26 12.20 -26.87
CA GLU A 355 14.42 12.03 -28.04
C GLU A 355 13.51 13.27 -28.17
N PRO A 356 13.35 13.86 -29.36
CA PRO A 356 12.44 14.99 -29.54
C PRO A 356 10.98 14.56 -29.31
N ILE A 357 10.18 15.49 -28.81
CA ILE A 357 8.74 15.29 -28.65
C ILE A 357 8.10 15.38 -30.04
N THR A 358 7.43 14.31 -30.47
CA THR A 358 6.73 14.25 -31.75
C THR A 358 5.31 13.74 -31.57
N TYR A 359 4.43 14.21 -32.45
CA TYR A 359 3.03 13.80 -32.53
C TYR A 359 2.75 13.28 -33.94
N LEU A 360 1.85 12.32 -34.07
CA LEU A 360 1.43 11.82 -35.40
C LEU A 360 0.65 12.87 -36.19
N HIS A 361 -0.02 13.78 -35.48
CA HIS A 361 -0.77 14.88 -36.06
C HIS A 361 -0.82 16.05 -35.06
N PRO A 362 -0.83 17.32 -35.50
CA PRO A 362 -0.91 18.48 -34.59
C PRO A 362 -2.11 18.45 -33.64
N LEU A 363 -3.25 17.89 -34.07
CA LEU A 363 -4.45 17.76 -33.22
C LEU A 363 -4.24 16.89 -31.98
N LEU A 364 -3.23 16.01 -31.97
CA LEU A 364 -2.91 15.17 -30.81
C LEU A 364 -2.10 15.90 -29.73
N GLU A 365 -1.62 17.11 -29.99
CA GLU A 365 -0.84 17.88 -29.00
C GLU A 365 -1.68 18.22 -27.76
N ASN A 366 -2.96 18.52 -27.95
CA ASN A 366 -3.89 18.80 -26.84
C ASN A 366 -4.04 17.61 -25.88
N SER A 367 -4.23 16.41 -26.42
CA SER A 367 -4.41 15.17 -25.64
C SER A 367 -3.10 14.59 -25.09
N LEU A 368 -2.00 14.67 -25.85
CA LEU A 368 -0.75 13.98 -25.51
C LEU A 368 0.38 14.91 -25.04
N GLY A 369 0.20 16.23 -25.04
CA GLY A 369 1.25 17.18 -24.67
C GLY A 369 1.77 17.00 -23.25
N LYS A 370 0.87 16.75 -22.29
CA LYS A 370 1.22 16.47 -20.88
C LYS A 370 2.10 15.22 -20.72
N THR A 371 1.94 14.26 -21.63
CA THR A 371 2.67 12.98 -21.63
C THR A 371 3.69 12.89 -22.76
N LEU A 372 4.15 14.05 -23.28
CA LEU A 372 5.25 14.14 -24.24
C LEU A 372 5.00 13.31 -25.52
N GLY A 373 3.75 13.30 -26.02
CA GLY A 373 3.38 12.57 -27.24
C GLY A 373 3.22 11.06 -27.05
N VAL A 374 3.15 10.57 -25.81
CA VAL A 374 3.00 9.13 -25.49
C VAL A 374 1.66 8.89 -24.81
N PRO A 375 0.76 8.03 -25.33
CA PRO A 375 -0.51 7.72 -24.66
C PRO A 375 -0.26 6.89 -23.39
N LEU A 376 -0.70 7.42 -22.23
CA LEU A 376 -0.51 6.81 -20.92
C LEU A 376 -1.79 6.66 -20.09
N PHE A 377 -2.85 7.41 -20.41
CA PHE A 377 -4.11 7.39 -19.66
C PHE A 377 -5.36 7.12 -20.52
N GLN A 378 -6.41 6.60 -19.88
CA GLN A 378 -7.70 6.37 -20.53
C GLN A 378 -8.37 7.68 -20.96
N GLU A 379 -8.31 8.70 -20.12
CA GLU A 379 -8.81 10.06 -20.38
C GLU A 379 -8.15 10.63 -21.65
N GLN A 380 -6.87 10.36 -21.87
CA GLN A 380 -6.17 10.77 -23.08
C GLN A 380 -6.71 10.07 -24.34
N LEU A 381 -7.03 8.78 -24.28
CA LEU A 381 -7.66 8.09 -25.42
C LEU A 381 -8.99 8.72 -25.79
N MET A 382 -9.78 9.07 -24.78
CA MET A 382 -11.07 9.74 -24.99
C MET A 382 -10.84 11.11 -25.65
N GLN A 383 -9.90 11.90 -25.11
CA GLN A 383 -9.56 13.21 -25.67
C GLN A 383 -9.00 13.10 -27.09
N MET A 384 -8.18 12.09 -27.39
CA MET A 384 -7.69 11.83 -28.75
C MET A 384 -8.85 11.61 -29.73
N ALA A 385 -9.85 10.79 -29.38
CA ALA A 385 -11.02 10.54 -30.23
C ALA A 385 -11.83 11.83 -30.48
N ILE A 386 -11.94 12.69 -29.48
CA ILE A 386 -12.59 14.00 -29.61
C ILE A 386 -11.77 14.89 -30.54
N ASP A 387 -10.46 15.01 -30.31
CA ASP A 387 -9.57 15.90 -31.07
C ASP A 387 -9.46 15.49 -32.55
N VAL A 388 -9.23 14.19 -32.82
CA VAL A 388 -8.92 13.69 -34.17
C VAL A 388 -10.13 13.21 -34.95
N ALA A 389 -11.24 12.85 -34.29
CA ALA A 389 -12.43 12.33 -34.96
C ALA A 389 -13.73 13.07 -34.62
N GLY A 390 -13.69 14.04 -33.70
CA GLY A 390 -14.88 14.84 -33.38
C GLY A 390 -15.94 14.06 -32.66
N PHE A 391 -15.51 13.06 -31.88
CA PHE A 391 -16.42 12.35 -31.01
C PHE A 391 -16.96 13.34 -29.98
N THR A 392 -18.22 13.16 -29.62
CA THR A 392 -18.74 13.69 -28.36
C THR A 392 -18.05 12.96 -27.19
N ALA A 393 -18.06 13.58 -26.01
CA ALA A 393 -17.47 12.95 -24.83
C ALA A 393 -18.13 11.60 -24.48
N SER A 394 -19.44 11.46 -24.74
CA SER A 394 -20.17 10.19 -24.63
C SER A 394 -19.65 9.14 -25.63
N GLU A 395 -19.56 9.47 -26.93
CA GLU A 395 -19.02 8.55 -27.95
C GLU A 395 -17.58 8.11 -27.62
N ALA A 396 -16.78 9.01 -27.04
CA ALA A 396 -15.42 8.71 -26.61
C ALA A 396 -15.38 7.70 -25.45
N ASP A 397 -16.28 7.81 -24.46
CA ASP A 397 -16.39 6.80 -23.40
C ASP A 397 -16.90 5.46 -23.96
N GLN A 398 -17.86 5.48 -24.90
CA GLN A 398 -18.31 4.27 -25.57
C GLN A 398 -17.16 3.53 -26.27
N LEU A 399 -16.27 4.26 -26.96
CA LEU A 399 -15.10 3.70 -27.61
C LEU A 399 -14.17 3.04 -26.59
N ARG A 400 -13.87 3.73 -25.49
CA ARG A 400 -13.07 3.18 -24.38
C ARG A 400 -13.67 1.89 -23.84
N GLN A 401 -14.97 1.87 -23.55
CA GLN A 401 -15.67 0.68 -23.05
C GLN A 401 -15.62 -0.47 -24.05
N ALA A 402 -15.87 -0.19 -25.33
CA ALA A 402 -15.86 -1.18 -26.39
C ALA A 402 -14.45 -1.79 -26.59
N MET A 403 -13.39 -0.99 -26.40
CA MET A 403 -12.01 -1.47 -26.52
C MET A 403 -11.57 -2.35 -25.34
N GLY A 404 -12.15 -2.16 -24.15
CA GLY A 404 -11.88 -2.99 -22.97
C GLY A 404 -12.71 -4.28 -22.88
N SER A 405 -13.76 -4.43 -23.71
CA SER A 405 -14.71 -5.54 -23.62
C SER A 405 -14.39 -6.65 -24.65
N LYS A 406 -14.24 -7.89 -24.18
CA LYS A 406 -14.10 -9.08 -25.07
C LYS A 406 -15.39 -9.43 -25.83
N ARG A 407 -16.54 -8.85 -25.45
CA ARG A 407 -17.88 -9.28 -25.89
C ARG A 407 -18.53 -8.36 -26.93
N SER A 408 -17.84 -7.32 -27.43
CA SER A 408 -18.48 -6.28 -28.27
C SER A 408 -17.79 -6.03 -29.62
N GLN A 409 -17.50 -7.07 -30.40
CA GLN A 409 -16.91 -6.91 -31.75
C GLN A 409 -17.74 -6.01 -32.67
N ALA A 410 -19.07 -6.17 -32.69
CA ALA A 410 -19.95 -5.35 -33.54
C ALA A 410 -19.96 -3.86 -33.14
N ARG A 411 -19.94 -3.55 -31.84
CA ARG A 411 -19.86 -2.16 -31.33
C ARG A 411 -18.52 -1.54 -31.69
N MET A 412 -17.42 -2.30 -31.57
CA MET A 412 -16.08 -1.86 -31.96
C MET A 412 -16.02 -1.49 -33.43
N GLU A 413 -16.53 -2.35 -34.31
CA GLU A 413 -16.47 -2.11 -35.76
C GLU A 413 -17.27 -0.86 -36.15
N ARG A 414 -18.46 -0.66 -35.56
CA ARG A 414 -19.25 0.57 -35.78
C ARG A 414 -18.49 1.82 -35.35
N LEU A 415 -17.89 1.81 -34.15
CA LEU A 415 -17.15 2.95 -33.64
C LEU A 415 -15.85 3.19 -34.41
N LYS A 416 -15.21 2.14 -34.91
CA LYS A 416 -14.06 2.23 -35.82
C LYS A 416 -14.45 2.98 -37.09
N VAL A 417 -15.50 2.57 -37.79
CA VAL A 417 -15.97 3.26 -39.01
C VAL A 417 -16.23 4.75 -38.74
N ARG A 418 -16.93 5.05 -37.63
CA ARG A 418 -17.21 6.44 -37.21
C ARG A 418 -15.94 7.24 -36.91
N LEU A 419 -14.93 6.61 -36.30
CA LEU A 419 -13.63 7.21 -36.00
C LEU A 419 -12.88 7.59 -37.29
N TYR A 420 -12.78 6.66 -38.24
CA TYR A 420 -12.11 6.92 -39.52
C TYR A 420 -12.80 8.01 -40.34
N GLN A 421 -14.14 8.03 -40.36
CA GLN A 421 -14.88 9.10 -41.01
C GLN A 421 -14.57 10.47 -40.39
N GLY A 422 -14.57 10.55 -39.06
CA GLY A 422 -14.26 11.80 -38.35
C GLY A 422 -12.80 12.26 -38.50
N MET A 423 -11.86 11.32 -38.65
CA MET A 423 -10.46 11.58 -38.97
C MET A 423 -10.32 12.15 -40.39
N ALA A 424 -11.02 11.57 -41.37
CA ALA A 424 -11.02 12.05 -42.74
C ALA A 424 -11.58 13.49 -42.85
N GLU A 425 -12.66 13.80 -42.12
CA GLU A 425 -13.23 15.16 -42.04
C GLU A 425 -12.25 16.21 -41.49
N ARG A 426 -11.22 15.77 -40.75
CA ARG A 426 -10.16 16.62 -40.19
C ARG A 426 -8.82 16.53 -40.94
N GLY A 427 -8.81 15.91 -42.12
CA GLY A 427 -7.61 15.79 -42.96
C GLY A 427 -6.62 14.71 -42.51
N ILE A 428 -7.05 13.77 -41.67
CA ILE A 428 -6.22 12.64 -41.22
C ILE A 428 -6.66 11.40 -42.01
N THR A 429 -5.88 11.01 -43.01
CA THR A 429 -6.15 9.85 -43.88
C THR A 429 -5.00 8.85 -43.90
N ASP A 430 -5.24 7.70 -44.52
CA ASP A 430 -4.23 6.70 -44.87
C ASP A 430 -3.45 6.17 -43.65
N ALA A 431 -2.12 6.06 -43.79
CA ALA A 431 -1.23 5.45 -42.80
C ALA A 431 -1.27 6.15 -41.43
N ILE A 432 -1.52 7.46 -41.38
CA ILE A 432 -1.59 8.20 -40.11
C ILE A 432 -2.85 7.80 -39.33
N ALA A 433 -4.00 7.71 -40.01
CA ALA A 433 -5.25 7.27 -39.40
C ALA A 433 -5.12 5.84 -38.84
N ASP A 434 -4.50 4.94 -39.61
CA ASP A 434 -4.24 3.56 -39.18
C ASP A 434 -3.30 3.49 -37.97
N GLU A 435 -2.23 4.28 -37.95
CA GLU A 435 -1.29 4.30 -36.83
C GLU A 435 -1.94 4.84 -35.55
N ILE A 436 -2.79 5.88 -35.67
CA ILE A 436 -3.56 6.42 -34.53
C ILE A 436 -4.49 5.33 -33.98
N PHE A 437 -5.28 4.67 -34.84
CA PHE A 437 -6.18 3.62 -34.41
C PHE A 437 -5.44 2.45 -33.75
N LEU A 438 -4.32 2.01 -34.34
CA LEU A 438 -3.48 0.96 -33.77
C LEU A 438 -2.93 1.33 -32.39
N LYS A 439 -2.44 2.56 -32.19
CA LYS A 439 -1.97 3.03 -30.88
C LYS A 439 -3.10 3.09 -29.86
N MET A 440 -4.29 3.55 -30.26
CA MET A 440 -5.46 3.57 -29.37
C MET A 440 -5.87 2.15 -28.96
N ALA A 441 -5.99 1.23 -29.91
CA ALA A 441 -6.37 -0.15 -29.66
C ALA A 441 -5.34 -0.94 -28.84
N ALA A 442 -4.05 -0.76 -29.13
CA ALA A 442 -2.96 -1.38 -28.39
C ALA A 442 -2.97 -0.94 -26.91
N PHE A 443 -3.28 0.32 -26.65
CA PHE A 443 -3.27 0.90 -25.31
C PHE A 443 -4.57 0.64 -24.53
N ALA A 444 -5.72 0.46 -25.18
CA ALA A 444 -7.00 0.38 -24.48
C ALA A 444 -7.16 -0.82 -23.54
N ASN A 445 -6.47 -1.94 -23.79
CA ASN A 445 -6.42 -3.08 -22.86
C ASN A 445 -5.63 -2.79 -21.57
N TYR A 446 -4.92 -1.67 -21.53
CA TYR A 446 -3.83 -1.40 -20.61
C TYR A 446 -3.87 0.00 -20.00
N GLY A 447 -4.76 0.86 -20.48
CA GLY A 447 -4.82 2.23 -20.06
C GLY A 447 -5.22 2.38 -18.61
N PHE A 448 -4.55 3.28 -17.92
CA PHE A 448 -4.82 3.58 -16.52
C PHE A 448 -5.62 4.88 -16.37
N PRO A 449 -6.52 5.02 -15.38
CA PRO A 449 -7.22 6.28 -15.15
C PRO A 449 -6.26 7.36 -14.65
N GLU A 450 -6.21 8.49 -15.35
CA GLU A 450 -5.46 9.69 -14.95
C GLU A 450 -5.96 10.20 -13.61
N SER A 451 -7.28 10.34 -13.48
CA SER A 451 -7.97 10.75 -12.26
C SER A 451 -7.56 9.96 -11.01
N HIS A 452 -7.44 8.64 -11.13
CA HIS A 452 -6.98 7.79 -10.03
C HIS A 452 -5.49 8.00 -9.71
N SER A 453 -4.66 8.20 -10.73
CA SER A 453 -3.22 8.50 -10.55
C SER A 453 -3.02 9.83 -9.82
N VAL A 454 -3.82 10.83 -10.15
CA VAL A 454 -3.79 12.16 -9.51
C VAL A 454 -4.10 12.04 -8.01
N SER A 455 -5.18 11.34 -7.64
CA SER A 455 -5.53 11.17 -6.23
C SER A 455 -4.39 10.54 -5.43
N PHE A 456 -3.71 9.53 -5.99
CA PHE A 456 -2.58 8.87 -5.33
C PHE A 456 -1.31 9.71 -5.32
N ALA A 457 -1.05 10.51 -6.36
CA ALA A 457 0.12 11.40 -6.42
C ALA A 457 0.15 12.40 -5.26
N TYR A 458 -1.01 12.85 -4.76
CA TYR A 458 -1.09 13.66 -3.54
C TYR A 458 -0.49 12.91 -2.33
N LEU A 459 -0.88 11.66 -2.12
CA LEU A 459 -0.35 10.85 -1.00
C LEU A 459 1.13 10.53 -1.18
N VAL A 460 1.60 10.31 -2.42
CA VAL A 460 3.04 10.19 -2.72
C VAL A 460 3.77 11.44 -2.26
N TYR A 461 3.28 12.61 -2.67
CA TYR A 461 3.91 13.88 -2.35
C TYR A 461 3.90 14.17 -0.85
N SER A 462 2.74 14.04 -0.18
CA SER A 462 2.62 14.26 1.26
C SER A 462 3.52 13.32 2.08
N SER A 463 3.56 12.02 1.75
CA SER A 463 4.45 11.08 2.44
C SER A 463 5.93 11.37 2.16
N SER A 464 6.28 11.81 0.95
CA SER A 464 7.65 12.20 0.60
C SER A 464 8.11 13.47 1.34
N TYR A 465 7.22 14.47 1.46
CA TYR A 465 7.50 15.71 2.18
C TYR A 465 7.77 15.43 3.66
N ILE A 466 6.90 14.65 4.31
CA ILE A 466 7.07 14.29 5.73
C ILE A 466 8.32 13.42 5.92
N LYS A 467 8.61 12.48 5.01
CA LYS A 467 9.85 11.70 5.07
C LYS A 467 11.09 12.59 5.04
N LEU A 468 11.13 13.57 4.14
CA LEU A 468 12.29 14.44 3.97
C LEU A 468 12.49 15.35 5.19
N HIS A 469 11.43 16.03 5.63
CA HIS A 469 11.52 17.08 6.64
C HIS A 469 11.42 16.56 8.08
N GLU A 470 10.69 15.48 8.30
CA GLU A 470 10.42 14.92 9.62
C GLU A 470 10.59 13.39 9.65
N PRO A 471 11.80 12.85 9.34
CA PRO A 471 12.01 11.40 9.20
C PRO A 471 11.74 10.62 10.50
N ALA A 472 11.96 11.23 11.67
CA ALA A 472 11.63 10.61 12.96
C ALA A 472 10.10 10.45 13.13
N VAL A 473 9.34 11.51 12.84
CA VAL A 473 7.87 11.48 12.85
C VAL A 473 7.35 10.46 11.84
N PHE A 474 7.90 10.47 10.62
CA PHE A 474 7.50 9.55 9.56
C PHE A 474 7.69 8.08 9.97
N CYS A 475 8.83 7.75 10.58
CA CYS A 475 9.12 6.42 11.07
C CYS A 475 8.12 5.98 12.15
N ALA A 476 7.92 6.79 13.20
CA ALA A 476 6.96 6.49 14.28
C ALA A 476 5.54 6.30 13.73
N ALA A 477 5.11 7.18 12.83
CA ALA A 477 3.79 7.12 12.21
C ALA A 477 3.59 5.86 11.35
N LEU A 478 4.61 5.45 10.59
CA LEU A 478 4.57 4.20 9.81
C LEU A 478 4.54 2.94 10.68
N LEU A 479 5.21 2.97 11.83
CA LEU A 479 5.17 1.87 12.81
C LEU A 479 3.77 1.73 13.42
N ASN A 480 3.14 2.85 13.78
CA ASN A 480 1.80 2.87 14.37
C ASN A 480 0.69 2.50 13.37
N ALA A 481 0.95 2.61 12.06
CA ALA A 481 0.00 2.24 11.01
C ALA A 481 0.13 0.77 10.53
N GLN A 482 1.01 -0.03 11.13
CA GLN A 482 1.16 -1.45 10.75
C GLN A 482 -0.06 -2.31 11.14
N PRO A 483 -0.38 -3.37 10.36
CA PRO A 483 0.33 -3.86 9.18
C PRO A 483 -0.02 -3.08 7.91
N MET A 484 0.98 -2.50 7.24
CA MET A 484 0.81 -1.81 5.95
C MET A 484 2.11 -1.77 5.15
N GLY A 485 2.05 -1.15 3.96
CA GLY A 485 3.23 -0.82 3.16
C GLY A 485 3.99 -2.03 2.62
N PHE A 486 5.07 -1.75 1.91
CA PHE A 486 5.92 -2.76 1.30
C PHE A 486 6.93 -3.37 2.28
N TRP A 487 7.52 -2.55 3.16
CA TRP A 487 8.69 -2.90 3.97
C TRP A 487 8.36 -3.43 5.37
N SER A 488 9.27 -4.20 5.96
CA SER A 488 9.13 -4.65 7.35
C SER A 488 9.36 -3.50 8.35
N PRO A 489 8.78 -3.55 9.57
CA PRO A 489 9.06 -2.55 10.61
C PRO A 489 10.57 -2.36 10.87
N HIS A 490 11.34 -3.45 10.85
CA HIS A 490 12.79 -3.38 10.98
C HIS A 490 13.45 -2.58 9.86
N THR A 491 13.10 -2.84 8.60
CA THR A 491 13.65 -2.11 7.45
C THR A 491 13.27 -0.62 7.50
N LEU A 492 12.06 -0.28 7.98
CA LEU A 492 11.64 1.11 8.19
C LEU A 492 12.49 1.83 9.25
N VAL A 493 12.78 1.15 10.37
CA VAL A 493 13.67 1.66 11.41
C VAL A 493 15.11 1.82 10.89
N ARG A 494 15.59 0.86 10.10
CA ARG A 494 16.90 0.95 9.45
C ARG A 494 16.99 2.13 8.50
N ASP A 495 15.91 2.40 7.77
CA ASP A 495 15.83 3.56 6.89
C ASP A 495 15.89 4.86 7.67
N ALA A 496 15.11 5.00 8.75
CA ALA A 496 15.15 6.18 9.60
C ALA A 496 16.55 6.42 10.20
N ARG A 497 17.24 5.36 10.62
CA ARG A 497 18.62 5.46 11.12
C ARG A 497 19.61 5.93 10.06
N ARG A 498 19.44 5.54 8.79
CA ARG A 498 20.24 6.08 7.67
C ARG A 498 19.98 7.56 7.42
N HIS A 499 18.85 8.09 7.89
CA HIS A 499 18.51 9.52 7.89
C HIS A 499 18.85 10.20 9.22
N GLY A 500 19.77 9.64 10.02
CA GLY A 500 20.26 10.26 11.25
C GLY A 500 19.30 10.18 12.45
N VAL A 501 18.21 9.41 12.34
CA VAL A 501 17.24 9.25 13.43
C VAL A 501 17.73 8.22 14.45
N VAL A 502 17.80 8.60 15.72
CA VAL A 502 18.00 7.65 16.82
C VAL A 502 16.70 6.90 17.10
N VAL A 503 16.76 5.58 17.23
CA VAL A 503 15.60 4.73 17.55
C VAL A 503 15.91 3.92 18.79
N ARG A 504 15.03 3.99 19.79
CA ARG A 504 15.17 3.32 21.08
C ARG A 504 14.13 2.21 21.26
N THR A 505 14.54 1.13 21.93
CA THR A 505 13.67 -0.01 22.27
C THR A 505 12.56 0.41 23.25
N PRO A 506 11.51 -0.43 23.42
CA PRO A 506 10.48 -0.14 24.40
C PRO A 506 11.06 -0.03 25.81
N ASP A 507 10.50 0.86 26.63
CA ASP A 507 10.77 0.98 28.06
C ASP A 507 9.43 1.11 28.81
N ILE A 508 9.29 0.43 29.95
CA ILE A 508 8.01 0.30 30.64
C ILE A 508 7.48 1.63 31.18
N ASN A 509 8.35 2.60 31.48
CA ASN A 509 7.93 3.89 32.04
C ASN A 509 7.97 5.01 30.99
N ALA A 510 8.90 4.99 30.04
CA ALA A 510 9.04 5.99 29.00
C ALA A 510 8.13 5.73 27.78
N SER A 511 7.91 4.48 27.37
CA SER A 511 7.15 4.16 26.16
C SER A 511 5.64 4.32 26.34
N GLY A 512 5.00 4.98 25.37
CA GLY A 512 3.55 4.91 25.21
C GLY A 512 3.07 3.52 24.77
N HIS A 513 1.75 3.39 24.60
CA HIS A 513 1.16 2.17 24.02
C HIS A 513 1.56 1.97 22.55
N GLU A 514 1.68 3.07 21.81
CA GLU A 514 2.20 3.17 20.45
C GLU A 514 3.59 3.83 20.43
N ALA A 515 4.28 3.79 19.28
CA ALA A 515 5.56 4.49 19.12
C ALA A 515 5.35 6.00 19.23
N THR A 516 6.29 6.67 19.90
CA THR A 516 6.26 8.11 20.19
C THR A 516 7.63 8.74 19.95
N LEU A 517 7.75 10.04 20.14
CA LEU A 517 9.00 10.79 19.97
C LEU A 517 9.48 11.34 21.31
N GLU A 518 10.79 11.45 21.44
CA GLU A 518 11.43 12.03 22.63
C GLU A 518 12.57 12.95 22.18
N VAL A 519 12.80 14.04 22.93
CA VAL A 519 13.88 14.98 22.63
C VAL A 519 15.22 14.27 22.79
N CYS A 520 16.04 14.30 21.73
CA CYS A 520 17.32 13.61 21.70
C CYS A 520 18.34 14.42 20.91
N SER A 521 19.37 14.92 21.59
CA SER A 521 20.46 15.69 20.97
C SER A 521 21.38 14.86 20.08
N GLU A 522 21.38 13.53 20.23
CA GLU A 522 22.14 12.60 19.39
C GLU A 522 21.46 12.34 18.04
N SER A 523 20.16 12.63 17.93
CA SER A 523 19.41 12.50 16.69
C SER A 523 19.58 13.75 15.85
N GLU A 524 19.86 13.61 14.54
CA GLU A 524 20.03 14.76 13.64
C GLU A 524 18.75 15.62 13.54
N THR A 525 17.58 15.02 13.78
CA THR A 525 16.28 15.69 13.80
C THR A 525 15.96 16.39 15.13
N GLY A 526 16.79 16.22 16.16
CA GLY A 526 16.52 16.58 17.55
C GLY A 526 15.49 15.70 18.26
N LEU A 527 14.94 14.68 17.57
CA LEU A 527 13.93 13.75 18.11
C LEU A 527 14.36 12.30 17.86
N ALA A 528 14.29 11.47 18.89
CA ALA A 528 14.43 10.02 18.77
C ALA A 528 13.06 9.35 18.73
N VAL A 529 12.97 8.23 18.01
CA VAL A 529 11.78 7.37 18.02
C VAL A 529 11.86 6.41 19.18
N ARG A 530 10.86 6.40 20.05
CA ARG A 530 10.70 5.40 21.11
C ARG A 530 9.66 4.38 20.68
N LEU A 531 10.04 3.10 20.61
CA LEU A 531 9.07 2.04 20.33
C LEU A 531 8.03 1.94 21.45
N GLY A 532 6.76 1.77 21.07
CA GLY A 532 5.66 1.58 22.02
C GLY A 532 5.69 0.20 22.66
N VAL A 533 5.13 0.05 23.86
CA VAL A 533 5.01 -1.25 24.53
C VAL A 533 4.12 -2.22 23.74
N GLY A 534 3.19 -1.72 22.92
CA GLY A 534 2.37 -2.52 22.02
C GLY A 534 3.15 -3.17 20.86
N SER A 535 4.41 -2.78 20.62
CA SER A 535 5.28 -3.46 19.65
C SER A 535 5.80 -4.81 20.16
N VAL A 536 5.71 -5.06 21.48
CA VAL A 536 6.21 -6.29 22.10
C VAL A 536 5.27 -7.46 21.79
N ARG A 537 5.86 -8.58 21.39
CA ARG A 537 5.19 -9.81 21.02
C ARG A 537 4.20 -10.25 22.08
N GLY A 538 2.96 -10.45 21.64
CA GLY A 538 1.87 -10.93 22.51
C GLY A 538 1.17 -9.83 23.29
N ILE A 539 1.61 -8.56 23.20
CA ILE A 539 0.89 -7.42 23.77
C ILE A 539 -0.07 -6.86 22.72
N GLY A 540 -1.37 -6.99 22.97
CA GLY A 540 -2.40 -6.37 22.14
C GLY A 540 -2.62 -4.89 22.48
N SER A 541 -3.29 -4.15 21.60
CA SER A 541 -3.49 -2.70 21.76
C SER A 541 -4.21 -2.31 23.06
N GLU A 542 -5.18 -3.10 23.53
CA GLU A 542 -5.87 -2.84 24.80
C GLU A 542 -4.92 -2.98 25.99
N LEU A 543 -4.20 -4.10 26.07
CA LEU A 543 -3.22 -4.34 27.12
C LEU A 543 -2.08 -3.31 27.10
N ALA A 544 -1.64 -2.89 25.91
CA ALA A 544 -0.63 -1.83 25.78
C ALA A 544 -1.11 -0.50 26.36
N ARG A 545 -2.39 -0.13 26.17
CA ARG A 545 -2.98 1.07 26.77
C ARG A 545 -3.09 0.94 28.28
N ASP A 546 -3.48 -0.23 28.79
CA ASP A 546 -3.57 -0.50 30.23
C ASP A 546 -2.20 -0.42 30.90
N ILE A 547 -1.14 -0.97 30.27
CA ILE A 547 0.23 -0.80 30.74
C ILE A 547 0.61 0.68 30.72
N ALA A 548 0.33 1.39 29.62
CA ALA A 548 0.71 2.78 29.49
C ALA A 548 -0.03 3.72 30.46
N SER A 549 -1.22 3.37 30.95
CA SER A 549 -2.05 4.20 31.82
C SER A 549 -1.72 4.08 33.32
N HIS A 550 -1.11 2.97 33.76
CA HIS A 550 -0.80 2.71 35.17
C HIS A 550 0.67 3.00 35.57
N ARG A 551 1.42 3.62 34.66
CA ARG A 551 2.79 4.10 34.89
C ARG A 551 2.82 5.25 35.92
N PRO A 552 3.96 5.49 36.62
CA PRO A 552 5.19 4.70 36.57
C PRO A 552 5.13 3.47 37.49
N TYR A 553 5.96 2.49 37.14
CA TYR A 553 6.22 1.28 37.91
C TYR A 553 7.61 1.33 38.53
N THR A 554 7.79 0.68 39.67
CA THR A 554 9.07 0.54 40.37
C THR A 554 9.62 -0.88 40.37
N SER A 555 8.80 -1.88 40.01
CA SER A 555 9.20 -3.29 39.93
C SER A 555 8.25 -4.10 39.02
N ILE A 556 8.68 -5.32 38.64
CA ILE A 556 7.84 -6.27 37.90
C ILE A 556 6.63 -6.72 38.74
N GLU A 557 6.79 -6.90 40.05
CA GLU A 557 5.69 -7.26 40.96
C GLU A 557 4.58 -6.19 40.93
N GLU A 558 4.97 -4.92 41.01
CA GLU A 558 4.03 -3.81 40.94
C GLU A 558 3.31 -3.72 39.59
N LEU A 559 4.02 -3.98 38.49
CA LEU A 559 3.42 -4.06 37.15
C LEU A 559 2.33 -5.14 37.10
N VAL A 560 2.63 -6.36 37.56
CA VAL A 560 1.67 -7.48 37.54
C VAL A 560 0.50 -7.21 38.48
N ALA A 561 0.74 -6.58 39.64
CA ALA A 561 -0.31 -6.21 40.58
C ALA A 561 -1.26 -5.14 40.02
N ARG A 562 -0.74 -4.15 39.30
CA ARG A 562 -1.52 -3.05 38.71
C ARG A 562 -2.18 -3.42 37.38
N VAL A 563 -1.66 -4.41 36.66
CA VAL A 563 -2.18 -4.88 35.37
C VAL A 563 -2.48 -6.39 35.41
N PRO A 564 -3.60 -6.81 36.04
CA PRO A 564 -3.90 -8.24 36.26
C PRO A 564 -4.11 -9.06 34.98
N ALA A 565 -4.40 -8.39 33.85
CA ALA A 565 -4.55 -9.04 32.55
C ALA A 565 -3.21 -9.51 31.94
N LEU A 566 -2.08 -9.10 32.53
CA LEU A 566 -0.75 -9.42 32.04
C LEU A 566 -0.39 -10.87 32.37
N SER A 567 -0.26 -11.70 31.33
CA SER A 567 0.17 -13.09 31.49
C SER A 567 1.68 -13.19 31.68
N ARG A 568 2.14 -14.26 32.34
CA ARG A 568 3.57 -14.59 32.49
C ARG A 568 4.35 -14.50 31.17
N LYS A 569 3.80 -15.05 30.08
CA LYS A 569 4.45 -15.02 28.76
C LYS A 569 4.66 -13.61 28.23
N GLN A 570 3.76 -12.68 28.56
CA GLN A 570 3.88 -11.27 28.16
C GLN A 570 4.90 -10.54 29.05
N VAL A 571 4.99 -10.85 30.34
CA VAL A 571 6.06 -10.34 31.21
C VAL A 571 7.44 -10.82 30.73
N GLU A 572 7.56 -12.11 30.40
CA GLU A 572 8.79 -12.68 29.81
C GLU A 572 9.12 -12.00 28.47
N ALA A 573 8.13 -11.67 27.65
CA ALA A 573 8.35 -10.93 26.40
C ALA A 573 8.81 -9.48 26.63
N LEU A 574 8.25 -8.77 27.62
CA LEU A 574 8.71 -7.42 28.01
C LEU A 574 10.16 -7.44 28.52
N ALA A 575 10.49 -8.44 29.35
CA ALA A 575 11.85 -8.64 29.82
C ALA A 575 12.79 -8.97 28.65
N THR A 576 12.37 -9.85 27.72
CA THR A 576 13.15 -10.16 26.52
C THR A 576 13.39 -8.94 25.63
N ALA A 577 12.42 -8.01 25.56
CA ALA A 577 12.53 -6.75 24.83
C ALA A 577 13.43 -5.71 25.53
N GLY A 578 13.91 -5.99 26.75
CA GLY A 578 14.67 -5.04 27.57
C GLY A 578 13.84 -3.88 28.11
N ALA A 579 12.52 -4.04 28.20
CA ALA A 579 11.62 -2.96 28.62
C ALA A 579 11.82 -2.50 30.07
N PHE A 580 12.60 -3.23 30.86
CA PHE A 580 12.87 -2.93 32.27
C PHE A 580 14.28 -2.35 32.51
N THR A 581 15.16 -2.40 31.52
CA THR A 581 16.60 -2.13 31.71
C THR A 581 16.86 -0.68 32.11
N ASP A 582 16.33 0.29 31.36
CA ASP A 582 16.52 1.71 31.67
C ASP A 582 15.74 2.12 32.93
N SER A 583 14.51 1.62 33.09
CA SER A 583 13.61 1.96 34.20
C SER A 583 14.04 1.42 35.57
N PHE A 584 14.50 0.17 35.63
CA PHE A 584 14.81 -0.51 36.90
C PHE A 584 16.32 -0.67 37.14
N GLY A 585 17.15 -0.39 36.13
CA GLY A 585 18.60 -0.61 36.20
C GLY A 585 18.98 -2.09 36.25
N ASP A 586 18.06 -2.99 35.91
CA ASP A 586 18.27 -4.44 35.92
C ASP A 586 18.81 -4.92 34.55
N ASP A 587 19.75 -5.87 34.60
CA ASP A 587 20.22 -6.58 33.41
C ASP A 587 19.08 -7.43 32.81
N ARG A 588 19.07 -7.57 31.47
CA ARG A 588 18.00 -8.25 30.74
C ARG A 588 17.82 -9.72 31.18
N ARG A 589 18.93 -10.42 31.49
CA ARG A 589 18.86 -11.79 32.03
C ARG A 589 18.29 -11.84 33.45
N HIS A 590 18.53 -10.81 34.26
CA HIS A 590 17.95 -10.71 35.60
C HIS A 590 16.46 -10.44 35.51
N ALA A 591 16.03 -9.50 34.66
CA ALA A 591 14.62 -9.23 34.41
C ALA A 591 13.86 -10.48 33.91
N LEU A 592 14.48 -11.29 33.05
CA LEU A 592 13.92 -12.58 32.60
C LEU A 592 13.78 -13.60 33.74
N TRP A 593 14.78 -13.68 34.62
CA TRP A 593 14.72 -14.54 35.80
C TRP A 593 13.58 -14.13 36.73
N GLU A 594 13.45 -12.84 37.02
CA GLU A 594 12.37 -12.31 37.86
C GLU A 594 10.99 -12.48 37.21
N ALA A 595 10.86 -12.25 35.90
CA ALA A 595 9.63 -12.49 35.15
C ALA A 595 9.15 -13.95 35.29
N GLY A 596 10.08 -14.91 35.31
CA GLY A 596 9.77 -16.32 35.51
C GLY A 596 9.23 -16.66 36.90
N ALA A 597 9.61 -15.89 37.93
CA ALA A 597 9.19 -16.08 39.31
C ALA A 597 7.79 -15.50 39.62
N HIS A 598 7.40 -14.43 38.93
CA HIS A 598 6.12 -13.73 39.15
C HIS A 598 4.97 -14.28 38.29
N GLY A 599 5.08 -15.53 37.83
CA GLY A 599 4.23 -16.15 36.82
C GLY A 599 3.14 -17.12 37.32
N HIS A 600 2.85 -17.17 38.61
CA HIS A 600 1.80 -18.03 39.18
C HIS A 600 0.63 -17.17 39.67
N GLY A 601 -0.35 -16.98 38.78
CA GLY A 601 -1.65 -16.39 39.10
C GLY A 601 -2.60 -17.32 39.85
N ASP A 602 -2.09 -18.31 40.58
CA ASP A 602 -2.89 -19.11 41.49
C ASP A 602 -2.34 -18.96 42.91
N VAL A 603 -3.28 -18.71 43.81
CA VAL A 603 -3.16 -18.63 45.27
C VAL A 603 -2.80 -17.25 45.81
N ALA A 604 -3.70 -16.76 46.67
CA ALA A 604 -3.46 -15.75 47.68
C ALA A 604 -2.16 -16.04 48.45
N HIS A 605 -1.03 -15.58 47.93
CA HIS A 605 0.24 -15.66 48.60
C HIS A 605 0.36 -14.44 49.53
N LEU A 606 0.50 -14.74 50.82
CA LEU A 606 0.69 -13.78 51.90
C LEU A 606 1.74 -12.73 51.50
N GLN A 607 1.30 -11.47 51.42
CA GLN A 607 2.17 -10.31 51.23
C GLN A 607 3.36 -10.40 52.20
N GLY A 608 4.58 -10.52 51.66
CA GLY A 608 5.82 -10.49 52.43
C GLY A 608 6.61 -11.80 52.59
N ILE A 609 6.19 -12.94 52.01
CA ILE A 609 6.93 -14.22 52.13
C ILE A 609 7.82 -14.54 50.91
N MET A 610 7.50 -14.04 49.71
CA MET A 610 8.37 -14.21 48.53
C MET A 610 9.43 -13.10 48.45
N GLY A 611 10.23 -12.98 49.50
CA GLY A 611 11.58 -12.45 49.32
C GLY A 611 12.39 -13.50 48.57
N LEU A 612 12.62 -13.32 47.27
CA LEU A 612 13.64 -14.07 46.54
C LEU A 612 15.01 -13.72 47.15
N ASN A 613 15.35 -14.41 48.23
CA ASN A 613 16.62 -14.25 48.91
C ASN A 613 17.72 -14.80 47.99
N SER A 614 18.54 -13.87 47.51
CA SER A 614 19.66 -13.99 46.55
C SER A 614 19.28 -14.09 45.07
N ARG A 615 19.34 -12.94 44.39
CA ARG A 615 19.43 -12.84 42.93
C ARG A 615 20.71 -13.56 42.48
N PRO A 616 20.65 -14.59 41.61
CA PRO A 616 21.87 -15.20 41.08
C PRO A 616 22.61 -14.19 40.20
N THR A 617 23.92 -14.08 40.37
CA THR A 617 24.76 -13.22 39.52
C THR A 617 24.93 -13.88 38.16
N LEU A 618 23.99 -13.62 37.25
CA LEU A 618 24.11 -14.05 35.86
C LEU A 618 25.01 -13.08 35.09
N PRO A 619 25.89 -13.55 34.20
CA PRO A 619 26.61 -12.66 33.29
C PRO A 619 25.59 -11.96 32.38
N GLY A 620 25.87 -10.72 31.98
CA GLY A 620 25.03 -9.96 31.04
C GLY A 620 24.93 -10.64 29.66
N MET A 621 24.01 -10.14 28.82
CA MET A 621 23.92 -10.57 27.43
C MET A 621 25.05 -9.97 26.58
N GLU A 622 25.56 -10.75 25.63
CA GLU A 622 26.42 -10.20 24.57
C GLU A 622 25.57 -9.42 23.55
N PRO A 623 26.13 -8.43 22.81
CA PRO A 623 25.37 -7.64 21.84
C PRO A 623 24.62 -8.47 20.77
N VAL A 624 25.16 -9.63 20.40
CA VAL A 624 24.48 -10.56 19.47
C VAL A 624 23.25 -11.20 20.11
N GLU A 625 23.31 -11.53 21.40
CA GLU A 625 22.20 -12.10 22.14
C GLU A 625 21.09 -11.06 22.36
N GLU A 626 21.46 -9.81 22.65
CA GLU A 626 20.51 -8.69 22.75
C GLU A 626 19.78 -8.44 21.44
N ALA A 627 20.50 -8.42 20.31
CA ALA A 627 19.89 -8.24 19.00
C ALA A 627 18.96 -9.41 18.62
N ILE A 628 19.32 -10.66 18.96
CA ILE A 628 18.44 -11.82 18.79
C ILE A 628 17.17 -11.66 19.64
N ALA A 629 17.32 -11.23 20.89
CA ALA A 629 16.22 -11.02 21.82
C ALA A 629 15.27 -9.90 21.32
N ASP A 630 15.81 -8.77 20.87
CA ASP A 630 15.05 -7.67 20.27
C ASP A 630 14.25 -8.14 19.05
N LEU A 631 14.90 -8.81 18.09
CA LEU A 631 14.25 -9.30 16.89
C LEU A 631 13.16 -10.35 17.19
N TRP A 632 13.34 -11.15 18.24
CA TRP A 632 12.31 -12.09 18.68
C TRP A 632 11.14 -11.40 19.38
N ALA A 633 11.43 -10.37 20.19
CA ALA A 633 10.46 -9.71 21.05
C ALA A 633 9.66 -8.62 20.33
N THR A 634 10.29 -7.78 19.52
CA THR A 634 9.65 -6.64 18.83
C THR A 634 9.69 -6.77 17.31
N GLY A 635 10.54 -7.68 16.78
CA GLY A 635 10.84 -7.72 15.35
C GLY A 635 11.79 -6.61 14.89
N ILE A 636 12.29 -5.77 15.81
CA ILE A 636 13.15 -4.62 15.54
C ILE A 636 14.31 -4.64 16.52
N SER A 637 15.54 -4.79 16.03
CA SER A 637 16.73 -4.40 16.78
C SER A 637 17.23 -3.08 16.19
N PRO A 638 17.38 -1.98 16.95
CA PRO A 638 17.94 -0.73 16.45
C PRO A 638 19.46 -0.77 16.22
N ASP A 639 20.23 -1.50 17.04
CA ASP A 639 21.70 -1.47 16.98
C ASP A 639 22.32 -2.75 16.37
N GLY A 640 21.54 -3.83 16.22
CA GLY A 640 22.04 -5.09 15.67
C GLY A 640 21.33 -5.54 14.40
N HIS A 641 21.80 -5.11 13.21
CA HIS A 641 21.44 -5.84 11.99
C HIS A 641 22.16 -7.19 11.99
N PRO A 642 21.51 -8.34 11.70
CA PRO A 642 22.12 -9.66 11.84
C PRO A 642 23.45 -9.87 11.10
N THR A 643 23.67 -9.14 10.01
CA THR A 643 24.91 -9.21 9.21
C THR A 643 26.10 -8.51 9.87
N ILE A 644 25.90 -7.60 10.82
CA ILE A 644 26.99 -6.94 11.59
C ILE A 644 27.84 -8.02 12.29
N PHE A 645 27.17 -8.98 12.93
CA PHE A 645 27.83 -10.07 13.66
C PHE A 645 28.57 -11.05 12.74
N LEU A 646 28.31 -11.00 11.43
CA LEU A 646 29.01 -11.82 10.43
C LEU A 646 30.02 -11.01 9.63
N ARG A 647 30.18 -9.69 9.89
CA ARG A 647 30.86 -8.77 8.97
C ARG A 647 32.32 -9.15 8.73
N GLU A 648 33.06 -9.51 9.76
CA GLU A 648 34.46 -9.95 9.63
C GLU A 648 34.59 -11.20 8.75
N GLN A 649 33.71 -12.19 8.96
CA GLN A 649 33.68 -13.43 8.18
C GLN A 649 33.25 -13.20 6.73
N LEU A 650 32.29 -12.28 6.51
CA LEU A 650 31.82 -11.90 5.17
C LEU A 650 32.91 -11.13 4.41
N ALA A 651 33.58 -10.19 5.07
CA ALA A 651 34.71 -9.44 4.49
C ALA A 651 35.87 -10.36 4.11
N ALA A 652 36.22 -11.33 4.96
CA ALA A 652 37.25 -12.34 4.66
C ALA A 652 36.90 -13.20 3.42
N LYS A 653 35.61 -13.36 3.10
CA LYS A 653 35.12 -14.05 1.90
C LYS A 653 35.02 -13.13 0.66
N GLY A 654 35.38 -11.85 0.78
CA GLY A 654 35.26 -10.87 -0.29
C GLY A 654 33.81 -10.44 -0.58
N VAL A 655 32.93 -10.50 0.41
CA VAL A 655 31.55 -10.04 0.28
C VAL A 655 31.51 -8.51 0.27
N VAL A 656 30.90 -7.94 -0.77
CA VAL A 656 30.69 -6.50 -0.92
C VAL A 656 29.40 -6.10 -0.20
N THR A 657 29.46 -5.00 0.56
CA THR A 657 28.32 -4.36 1.24
C THR A 657 27.42 -3.62 0.25
N ALA A 658 26.18 -3.33 0.64
CA ALA A 658 25.25 -2.56 -0.18
C ALA A 658 25.80 -1.17 -0.56
N ASP A 659 26.43 -0.47 0.38
CA ASP A 659 27.08 0.84 0.16
C ASP A 659 28.36 0.78 -0.69
N GLY A 660 29.00 -0.39 -0.78
CA GLY A 660 30.18 -0.63 -1.62
C GLY A 660 29.85 -0.98 -3.07
N LEU A 661 28.61 -1.41 -3.35
CA LEU A 661 28.17 -1.78 -4.70
C LEU A 661 28.31 -0.66 -5.76
N PRO A 662 28.05 0.62 -5.47
CA PRO A 662 28.26 1.71 -6.42
C PRO A 662 29.69 1.84 -6.95
N ALA A 663 30.69 1.38 -6.19
CA ALA A 663 32.10 1.40 -6.60
C ALA A 663 32.47 0.24 -7.53
N VAL A 664 31.61 -0.78 -7.68
CA VAL A 664 31.91 -1.95 -8.51
C VAL A 664 31.59 -1.66 -9.98
N PRO A 665 32.50 -1.94 -10.92
CA PRO A 665 32.26 -1.76 -12.35
C PRO A 665 31.11 -2.61 -12.90
N HIS A 666 30.43 -2.09 -13.93
CA HIS A 666 29.36 -2.82 -14.61
C HIS A 666 29.88 -4.13 -15.24
N LYS A 667 29.11 -5.21 -15.06
CA LYS A 667 29.33 -6.61 -15.48
C LYS A 667 30.37 -7.39 -14.68
N ASP A 668 31.04 -6.75 -13.71
CA ASP A 668 31.96 -7.46 -12.84
C ASP A 668 31.23 -8.43 -11.92
N ARG A 669 31.94 -9.50 -11.55
CA ARG A 669 31.43 -10.51 -10.64
C ARG A 669 31.66 -10.08 -9.21
N VAL A 670 30.60 -10.19 -8.41
CA VAL A 670 30.62 -9.88 -6.98
C VAL A 670 30.00 -10.99 -6.17
N LEU A 671 30.36 -10.99 -4.90
CA LEU A 671 29.71 -11.76 -3.86
C LEU A 671 29.00 -10.77 -2.94
N VAL A 672 27.69 -10.94 -2.74
CA VAL A 672 26.88 -10.12 -1.83
C VAL A 672 26.16 -11.01 -0.84
N ALA A 673 25.86 -10.50 0.35
CA ALA A 673 25.17 -11.26 1.38
C ALA A 673 24.18 -10.37 2.13
N GLY A 674 23.06 -10.96 2.56
CA GLY A 674 22.08 -10.21 3.35
C GLY A 674 20.88 -11.06 3.78
N ILE A 675 20.07 -10.48 4.65
CA ILE A 675 18.78 -11.02 5.07
C ILE A 675 17.78 -10.82 3.94
N VAL A 676 17.00 -11.84 3.60
CA VAL A 676 15.98 -11.75 2.57
C VAL A 676 14.79 -10.98 3.11
N THR A 677 14.55 -9.78 2.58
CA THR A 677 13.41 -8.98 3.00
C THR A 677 12.14 -9.39 2.25
N HIS A 678 12.24 -9.58 0.93
CA HIS A 678 11.08 -9.84 0.07
C HIS A 678 11.46 -10.65 -1.18
N ARG A 679 10.56 -11.52 -1.65
CA ARG A 679 10.64 -12.19 -2.95
C ARG A 679 9.47 -11.78 -3.83
N GLN A 680 9.74 -11.55 -5.12
CA GLN A 680 8.72 -11.11 -6.08
C GLN A 680 8.82 -11.86 -7.40
N ARG A 681 7.68 -12.27 -7.95
CA ARG A 681 7.63 -12.92 -9.27
C ARG A 681 6.54 -12.29 -10.17
N PRO A 682 6.79 -11.09 -10.71
CA PRO A 682 5.83 -10.39 -11.54
C PRO A 682 5.46 -11.20 -12.79
N MET A 683 4.18 -11.23 -13.13
CA MET A 683 3.67 -11.90 -14.34
C MET A 683 4.31 -11.36 -15.64
N SER A 684 4.70 -10.08 -15.65
CA SER A 684 5.35 -9.41 -16.79
C SER A 684 6.81 -9.82 -16.99
N ALA A 685 7.46 -10.44 -15.99
CA ALA A 685 8.90 -10.68 -15.99
C ALA A 685 9.32 -12.02 -16.64
N ARG A 686 8.45 -12.63 -17.46
CA ARG A 686 8.70 -13.90 -18.20
C ARG A 686 9.30 -15.02 -17.32
N GLY A 687 8.92 -15.07 -16.04
CA GLY A 687 9.35 -16.10 -15.08
C GLY A 687 10.64 -15.82 -14.31
N ALA A 688 11.25 -14.64 -14.47
CA ALA A 688 12.31 -14.18 -13.58
C ALA A 688 11.72 -13.90 -12.17
N THR A 689 12.48 -14.28 -11.14
CA THR A 689 12.17 -13.98 -9.75
C THR A 689 13.15 -12.95 -9.26
N PHE A 690 12.67 -12.01 -8.47
CA PHE A 690 13.51 -10.99 -7.89
C PHE A 690 13.54 -11.13 -6.36
N ILE A 691 14.72 -10.90 -5.78
CA ILE A 691 14.96 -11.05 -4.35
C ILE A 691 15.56 -9.74 -3.83
N SER A 692 15.01 -9.19 -2.77
CA SER A 692 15.60 -8.06 -2.04
C SER A 692 16.39 -8.61 -0.86
N LEU A 693 17.67 -8.27 -0.77
CA LEU A 693 18.48 -8.50 0.42
C LEU A 693 18.68 -7.19 1.18
N GLU A 694 18.89 -7.28 2.48
CA GLU A 694 19.28 -6.16 3.33
C GLU A 694 20.53 -6.59 4.12
N ASP A 695 21.53 -5.73 4.14
CA ASP A 695 22.65 -5.78 5.08
C ASP A 695 22.61 -4.54 5.98
N GLU A 696 23.59 -4.39 6.88
CA GLU A 696 23.63 -3.26 7.81
C GLU A 696 23.84 -1.90 7.13
N THR A 697 24.29 -1.90 5.87
CA THR A 697 24.60 -0.69 5.10
C THR A 697 23.44 -0.29 4.17
N GLY A 698 22.61 -1.25 3.75
CA GLY A 698 21.44 -0.94 2.93
C GLY A 698 20.82 -2.12 2.20
N LEU A 699 20.06 -1.79 1.15
CA LEU A 699 19.29 -2.73 0.35
C LEU A 699 20.06 -3.17 -0.90
N ILE A 700 19.96 -4.45 -1.24
CA ILE A 700 20.60 -5.06 -2.40
C ILE A 700 19.53 -5.72 -3.27
N ASN A 701 19.48 -5.31 -4.54
CA ASN A 701 18.52 -5.85 -5.50
C ASN A 701 19.12 -7.04 -6.25
N VAL A 702 18.49 -8.21 -6.16
CA VAL A 702 18.93 -9.43 -6.84
C VAL A 702 17.91 -9.86 -7.89
N VAL A 703 18.38 -10.14 -9.10
CA VAL A 703 17.59 -10.67 -10.22
C VAL A 703 17.96 -12.14 -10.44
N CYS A 704 16.99 -13.03 -10.27
CA CYS A 704 17.16 -14.46 -10.44
C CYS A 704 16.44 -14.94 -11.71
N SER A 705 17.21 -15.41 -12.68
CA SER A 705 16.65 -15.96 -13.93
C SER A 705 15.86 -17.25 -13.66
N LYS A 706 14.99 -17.65 -14.60
CA LYS A 706 14.24 -18.92 -14.50
C LYS A 706 15.16 -20.13 -14.28
N GLY A 707 16.31 -20.16 -14.96
CA GLY A 707 17.30 -21.22 -14.82
C GLY A 707 18.00 -21.23 -13.46
N CYS A 708 18.41 -20.05 -12.97
CA CYS A 708 19.01 -19.93 -11.63
C CYS A 708 18.01 -20.32 -10.53
N TRP A 709 16.76 -19.86 -10.64
CA TRP A 709 15.69 -20.19 -9.70
C TRP A 709 15.42 -21.69 -9.67
N ALA A 710 15.31 -22.34 -10.83
CA ALA A 710 15.07 -23.77 -10.92
C ALA A 710 16.24 -24.58 -10.31
N ARG A 711 17.48 -24.15 -10.53
CA ARG A 711 18.67 -24.83 -10.02
C ARG A 711 18.82 -24.73 -8.49
N TYR A 712 18.53 -23.57 -7.92
CA TYR A 712 18.71 -23.29 -6.49
C TYR A 712 17.37 -23.15 -5.74
N ARG A 713 16.31 -23.83 -6.20
CA ARG A 713 14.93 -23.59 -5.77
C ARG A 713 14.73 -23.66 -4.26
N SER A 714 15.20 -24.73 -3.61
CA SER A 714 15.04 -24.91 -2.15
C SER A 714 15.72 -23.77 -1.38
N VAL A 715 16.98 -23.45 -1.68
CA VAL A 715 17.71 -22.34 -1.04
C VAL A 715 17.01 -21.01 -1.31
N ALA A 716 16.62 -20.76 -2.56
CA ALA A 716 16.00 -19.51 -2.97
C ALA A 716 14.64 -19.29 -2.29
N ARG A 717 13.88 -20.37 -2.03
CA ARG A 717 12.55 -20.33 -1.38
C ARG A 717 12.66 -20.26 0.15
N ASP A 718 13.50 -21.10 0.75
CA ASP A 718 13.41 -21.43 2.17
C ASP A 718 14.42 -20.65 3.04
N ALA A 719 15.54 -20.19 2.47
CA ALA A 719 16.57 -19.51 3.25
C ALA A 719 16.14 -18.07 3.62
N SER A 720 16.21 -17.72 4.90
CA SER A 720 15.91 -16.37 5.38
C SER A 720 17.08 -15.39 5.20
N ALA A 721 18.28 -15.89 4.93
CA ALA A 721 19.45 -15.10 4.55
C ALA A 721 20.21 -15.80 3.40
N LEU A 722 20.77 -15.01 2.49
CA LEU A 722 21.41 -15.52 1.28
C LEU A 722 22.80 -14.94 1.10
N LEU A 723 23.69 -15.80 0.59
CA LEU A 723 24.94 -15.43 -0.05
C LEU A 723 24.77 -15.61 -1.57
N VAL A 724 24.93 -14.52 -2.31
CA VAL A 724 24.66 -14.47 -3.75
C VAL A 724 25.93 -14.13 -4.50
N ARG A 725 26.34 -15.03 -5.39
CA ARG A 725 27.36 -14.74 -6.40
C ARG A 725 26.65 -14.33 -7.68
N GLY A 726 26.99 -13.17 -8.21
CA GLY A 726 26.32 -12.62 -9.37
C GLY A 726 27.16 -11.59 -10.10
N ARG A 727 26.56 -10.96 -11.12
CA ARG A 727 27.17 -9.85 -11.87
C ARG A 727 26.44 -8.54 -11.59
N VAL A 728 27.19 -7.47 -11.49
CA VAL A 728 26.64 -6.12 -11.30
C VAL A 728 26.07 -5.58 -12.60
N GLU A 729 24.78 -5.28 -12.61
CA GLU A 729 24.12 -4.49 -13.63
C GLU A 729 23.85 -3.09 -13.07
N SER A 730 24.69 -2.13 -13.44
CA SER A 730 24.50 -0.72 -13.12
C SER A 730 24.02 -0.01 -14.38
N ALA A 731 22.78 0.45 -14.36
CA ALA A 731 22.20 1.23 -15.45
C ALA A 731 21.50 2.44 -14.87
N THR A 732 21.91 3.65 -15.30
CA THR A 732 21.20 4.90 -15.00
C THR A 732 20.89 5.12 -13.51
N GLY A 733 21.87 4.82 -12.63
CA GLY A 733 21.76 5.04 -11.18
C GLY A 733 21.13 3.90 -10.38
N VAL A 734 20.68 2.81 -11.02
CA VAL A 734 20.13 1.63 -10.35
C VAL A 734 21.10 0.46 -10.46
N ILE A 735 21.37 -0.18 -9.32
CA ILE A 735 22.25 -1.33 -9.23
C ILE A 735 21.43 -2.59 -8.97
N ASN A 736 21.61 -3.58 -9.83
CA ASN A 736 21.03 -4.91 -9.70
C ASN A 736 22.14 -5.96 -9.74
N ILE A 737 21.96 -7.06 -9.02
CA ILE A 737 22.84 -8.22 -9.04
C ILE A 737 22.13 -9.35 -9.78
N VAL A 738 22.61 -9.70 -10.97
CA VAL A 738 22.12 -10.87 -11.71
C VAL A 738 22.73 -12.12 -11.08
N ALA A 739 21.89 -12.91 -10.40
CA ALA A 739 22.33 -14.09 -9.66
C ALA A 739 22.80 -15.21 -10.61
N GLU A 740 24.01 -15.71 -10.35
CA GLU A 740 24.56 -16.92 -10.99
C GLU A 740 24.51 -18.13 -10.03
N GLN A 741 24.64 -17.87 -8.72
CA GLN A 741 24.61 -18.88 -7.67
C GLN A 741 24.01 -18.32 -6.38
N LEU A 742 23.16 -19.12 -5.73
CA LEU A 742 22.53 -18.82 -4.44
C LEU A 742 22.98 -19.85 -3.42
N LEU A 743 23.48 -19.40 -2.27
CA LEU A 743 23.87 -20.24 -1.14
C LEU A 743 23.16 -19.76 0.13
N PRO A 744 22.79 -20.67 1.05
CA PRO A 744 22.22 -20.27 2.32
C PRO A 744 23.28 -19.54 3.15
N LEU A 745 22.88 -18.46 3.81
CA LEU A 745 23.65 -17.83 4.86
C LEU A 745 22.99 -18.17 6.20
N PHE A 746 23.76 -18.68 7.15
CA PHE A 746 23.27 -18.94 8.51
C PHE A 746 23.50 -17.69 9.35
N ALA A 747 22.45 -16.88 9.52
CA ALA A 747 22.47 -15.70 10.37
C ALA A 747 22.01 -16.04 11.81
N PRO A 748 22.56 -15.38 12.85
CA PRO A 748 22.18 -15.64 14.24
C PRO A 748 20.70 -15.38 14.56
N ALA A 749 20.10 -14.39 13.90
CA ALA A 749 18.68 -14.10 13.91
C ALA A 749 18.20 -13.74 12.50
N THR A 750 16.93 -14.03 12.22
CA THR A 750 16.33 -13.78 10.91
C THR A 750 14.90 -13.30 11.05
N ILE A 751 14.51 -12.32 10.23
CA ILE A 751 13.16 -11.79 10.15
C ILE A 751 12.42 -12.51 9.02
N PRO A 752 11.12 -12.86 9.17
CA PRO A 752 10.33 -13.42 8.08
C PRO A 752 10.27 -12.46 6.88
N SER A 753 10.47 -12.98 5.66
CA SER A 753 10.31 -12.16 4.45
C SER A 753 8.84 -11.89 4.16
N ARG A 754 8.51 -10.72 3.59
CA ARG A 754 7.17 -10.47 3.03
C ARG A 754 7.22 -10.76 1.52
N ASP A 755 6.63 -11.87 1.09
CA ASP A 755 6.71 -12.28 -0.32
C ASP A 755 5.48 -11.76 -1.09
N PHE A 756 5.71 -11.21 -2.29
CA PHE A 756 4.66 -10.64 -3.15
C PHE A 756 4.55 -11.39 -4.48
N ARG A 757 3.37 -11.31 -5.09
CA ARG A 757 3.09 -11.91 -6.41
C ARG A 757 3.27 -10.89 -7.53
#